data_AF-A0A9N9THW7-F1
#
_entry.id   AF-A0A9N9THW7-F1
#
_cell.length_a   1.000
_cell.length_b   1.000
_cell.length_c   1.000
_cell.angle_alpha   90.00
_cell.angle_beta   90.00
_cell.angle_gamma   90.00
#
_symmetry.space_group_name_H-M   'P 1'
#
loop_
_entity.id
_entity.type
_entity.pdbx_description
1 polymer ?
#
loop_
_entity_poly.entity_id
_entity_poly.type
_entity_poly.pdbx_seq_one_letter_code
_entity_poly.pdbx_strand_id
1 'polypeptide(L)'
;MIFSAFSCLPTFYQNVLFFTLVYLMRISHAWLPNTSTKLINPSSKIHTVTFRGNTSLSDHFTVLYQDKNSLLLGGRNQIYNLSVFDFSERNNPALFWPSSEAHSQLCNLKGKSEDDCQNYIRIFYSTAPGKYLICGTNSYKPICRILQELNGQLIIEKEMEGIGLCPYDPDHNSTSVYSNGHLFSATVADFSGTDPLIYREPLRTELSDLRQLNAPNFVSSLTYGDYIYFFFRETAVEYMNCGKVIYSRVARVCKRDKGGPHQSHDSWTTFLKARLNCSVPGEYPFYFDEIQSTSALVEGNYGAKDGTARIVYGAFTTPDNAIGGSAICLFDMDEAETVFGGPFKHQEGINSNWLPVPEDKVPKPRPGECVQDSRVLADKHINFVKTHPMMERAVPSLFGRPLLIRVSLHYRFTAVAVDPQVRTVTDETFDVIYVGTDEGKILKVVNVPSANGPPQAVVVSENEVFPRNTAVKQLRIAPGYGRVIAVSSDEVKLVSLNHCANYNKCSDCLELRDPHCAWDSIKSDCVSVDRATTFSYLIQDIRNGSSLKCRGRSFDNAVPDKENGAFPVDGNGLDVEKELSDPLLNLDSGFDECNDVDPAKGCTSQSKLTLYSSNYLVVIVASVAVGFLFVGFTCGYLVGRRFQAHSQFPNQPFIEQHNHLDRLTANQNSFLATKTKTVNLDVLNVSSDSLPPKKDNLGSLKNLNIANEGTLQKIKKTYI
;
A
#
# COMPACT_ATOMS: atom_id res chain seq x y z
N MET A 1 -9.13 -42.64 24.35
CA MET A 1 -9.22 -43.90 23.57
C MET A 1 -8.47 -43.86 22.22
N ILE A 2 -7.71 -42.82 21.87
CA ILE A 2 -6.93 -42.81 20.60
C ILE A 2 -5.53 -43.41 20.78
N PHE A 3 -4.85 -43.13 21.90
CA PHE A 3 -3.53 -43.69 22.22
C PHE A 3 -3.49 -45.23 22.33
N SER A 4 -4.62 -45.87 22.64
CA SER A 4 -4.75 -47.33 22.80
C SER A 4 -4.80 -48.12 21.49
N ALA A 5 -4.71 -47.47 20.32
CA ALA A 5 -4.72 -48.13 19.02
C ALA A 5 -3.33 -48.24 18.35
N PHE A 6 -2.32 -47.54 18.86
CA PHE A 6 -1.00 -47.44 18.23
C PHE A 6 0.06 -48.42 18.78
N SER A 7 -0.29 -49.23 19.79
CA SER A 7 0.62 -50.18 20.46
C SER A 7 0.91 -51.47 19.68
N CYS A 8 0.39 -51.62 18.46
CA CYS A 8 0.56 -52.82 17.61
C CYS A 8 1.25 -52.54 16.27
N LEU A 9 1.86 -51.35 16.09
CA LEU A 9 2.70 -51.04 14.94
C LEU A 9 4.19 -51.08 15.34
N PRO A 10 5.10 -51.59 14.49
CA PRO A 10 6.53 -51.55 14.77
C PRO A 10 7.00 -50.10 14.97
N THR A 11 7.88 -49.88 15.94
CA THR A 11 8.46 -48.55 16.28
C THR A 11 9.06 -47.83 15.07
N PHE A 12 9.58 -48.59 14.10
CA PHE A 12 10.06 -48.07 12.82
C PHE A 12 8.97 -47.29 12.05
N TYR A 13 7.76 -47.83 11.91
CA TYR A 13 6.65 -47.13 11.23
C TYR A 13 6.17 -45.90 11.99
N GLN A 14 6.20 -45.95 13.32
CA GLN A 14 5.82 -44.81 14.17
C GLN A 14 6.81 -43.64 14.01
N ASN A 15 8.11 -43.95 13.94
CA ASN A 15 9.16 -42.96 13.65
C ASN A 15 9.07 -42.44 12.20
N VAL A 16 8.86 -43.30 11.20
CA VAL A 16 8.70 -42.88 9.80
C VAL A 16 7.48 -41.97 9.61
N LEU A 17 6.36 -42.26 10.28
CA LEU A 17 5.19 -41.38 10.26
C LEU A 17 5.47 -40.02 10.91
N PHE A 18 6.21 -40.00 12.02
CA PHE A 18 6.62 -38.75 12.68
C PHE A 18 7.58 -37.93 11.80
N PHE A 19 8.61 -38.55 11.22
CA PHE A 19 9.55 -37.87 10.33
C PHE A 19 8.89 -37.37 9.04
N THR A 20 7.98 -38.15 8.42
CA THR A 20 7.24 -37.69 7.23
C THR A 20 6.26 -36.57 7.55
N LEU A 21 5.61 -36.57 8.72
CA LEU A 21 4.74 -35.48 9.14
C LEU A 21 5.54 -34.20 9.48
N VAL A 22 6.71 -34.34 10.12
CA VAL A 22 7.66 -33.22 10.32
C VAL A 22 8.21 -32.70 8.99
N TYR A 23 8.47 -33.58 8.01
CA TYR A 23 8.93 -33.21 6.67
C TYR A 23 7.83 -32.47 5.87
N LEU A 24 6.58 -32.91 5.94
CA LEU A 24 5.44 -32.20 5.37
C LEU A 24 5.19 -30.85 6.06
N MET A 25 5.41 -30.76 7.37
CA MET A 25 5.39 -29.48 8.11
C MET A 25 6.55 -28.56 7.72
N ARG A 26 7.71 -29.10 7.29
CA ARG A 26 8.80 -28.30 6.68
C ARG A 26 8.45 -27.82 5.27
N ILE A 27 7.74 -28.64 4.48
CA ILE A 27 7.31 -28.31 3.11
C ILE A 27 6.17 -27.27 3.08
N SER A 28 5.35 -27.15 4.13
CA SER A 28 4.28 -26.15 4.20
C SER A 28 4.79 -24.69 4.19
N HIS A 29 6.10 -24.47 4.34
CA HIS A 29 6.78 -23.19 4.10
C HIS A 29 6.97 -22.83 2.60
N ALA A 30 6.16 -23.41 1.71
CA ALA A 30 5.95 -22.93 0.34
C ALA A 30 5.01 -21.70 0.26
N TRP A 31 4.40 -21.28 1.37
CA TRP A 31 3.76 -19.96 1.48
C TRP A 31 4.81 -18.84 1.53
N LEU A 32 4.44 -17.63 1.10
CA LEU A 32 5.34 -16.46 1.10
C LEU A 32 5.98 -16.27 2.49
N PRO A 33 7.29 -15.93 2.57
CA PRO A 33 8.01 -15.80 3.83
C PRO A 33 7.50 -14.59 4.62
N ASN A 34 6.52 -14.82 5.49
CA ASN A 34 6.03 -13.83 6.44
C ASN A 34 7.16 -13.53 7.45
N THR A 35 7.81 -12.37 7.31
CA THR A 35 9.03 -12.01 8.06
C THR A 35 8.78 -12.04 9.57
N SER A 36 9.32 -13.02 10.29
CA SER A 36 9.06 -13.20 11.72
C SER A 36 9.42 -11.97 12.55
N THR A 37 8.44 -11.43 13.28
CA THR A 37 8.61 -10.28 14.19
C THR A 37 9.42 -10.70 15.40
N LYS A 38 10.52 -9.99 15.71
CA LYS A 38 11.39 -10.37 16.84
C LYS A 38 10.85 -9.96 18.19
N LEU A 39 10.19 -8.81 18.26
CA LEU A 39 9.62 -8.25 19.49
C LEU A 39 8.17 -7.83 19.28
N ILE A 40 7.27 -8.24 20.16
CA ILE A 40 5.88 -7.78 20.20
C ILE A 40 5.68 -7.04 21.51
N ASN A 41 5.48 -5.72 21.43
CA ASN A 41 5.25 -4.85 22.58
C ASN A 41 3.74 -4.56 22.74
N PRO A 42 3.09 -5.02 23.82
CA PRO A 42 1.76 -4.57 24.17
C PRO A 42 1.82 -3.11 24.64
N SER A 43 0.69 -2.40 24.55
CA SER A 43 0.56 -0.98 24.93
C SER A 43 1.12 -0.64 26.32
N SER A 44 0.97 -1.55 27.29
CA SER A 44 1.45 -1.38 28.68
C SER A 44 2.98 -1.35 28.83
N LYS A 45 3.76 -1.68 27.80
CA LYS A 45 5.23 -1.61 27.82
C LYS A 45 5.82 -0.44 27.03
N ILE A 46 4.99 0.33 26.33
CA ILE A 46 5.45 1.38 25.40
C ILE A 46 5.33 2.74 26.09
N HIS A 47 6.41 3.52 26.10
CA HIS A 47 6.37 4.89 26.60
C HIS A 47 5.74 5.82 25.56
N THR A 48 4.45 6.16 25.76
CA THR A 48 3.70 7.09 24.91
C THR A 48 3.32 8.36 25.67
N VAL A 49 3.59 9.54 25.10
CA VAL A 49 2.89 10.78 25.47
C VAL A 49 1.67 10.92 24.55
N THR A 50 0.49 11.11 25.10
CA THR A 50 -0.77 11.18 24.33
C THR A 50 -1.38 12.58 24.41
N PHE A 51 -1.66 13.18 23.26
CA PHE A 51 -2.48 14.37 23.12
C PHE A 51 -3.90 14.00 22.65
N ARG A 52 -4.90 14.68 23.18
CA ARG A 52 -6.32 14.61 22.81
C ARG A 52 -6.86 16.03 22.78
N GLY A 53 -7.82 16.29 21.91
CA GLY A 53 -8.43 17.61 21.78
C GLY A 53 -9.30 17.99 22.97
N ASN A 54 -9.74 19.26 22.96
CA ASN A 54 -10.53 19.86 24.03
C ASN A 54 -12.01 19.43 24.01
N THR A 55 -12.46 18.68 23.00
CA THR A 55 -13.83 18.18 22.85
C THR A 55 -13.91 16.67 23.01
N SER A 56 -15.04 16.17 23.49
CA SER A 56 -15.35 14.72 23.60
C SER A 56 -15.82 14.09 22.28
N LEU A 57 -15.48 14.70 21.15
CA LEU A 57 -15.96 14.39 19.80
C LEU A 57 -14.76 14.39 18.85
N SER A 58 -14.87 13.73 17.70
CA SER A 58 -13.73 13.56 16.79
C SER A 58 -13.20 14.91 16.28
N ASP A 59 -11.88 15.07 16.39
CA ASP A 59 -11.12 16.19 15.81
C ASP A 59 -10.70 15.92 14.35
N HIS A 60 -10.76 14.66 13.90
CA HIS A 60 -10.15 14.15 12.66
C HIS A 60 -8.75 14.75 12.43
N PHE A 61 -7.84 14.54 13.39
CA PHE A 61 -6.51 15.17 13.41
C PHE A 61 -5.69 14.96 12.13
N THR A 62 -4.94 15.99 11.74
CA THR A 62 -3.94 15.94 10.67
C THR A 62 -2.69 16.75 11.04
N VAL A 63 -1.49 16.30 10.65
CA VAL A 63 -0.27 17.11 10.74
C VAL A 63 -0.29 18.15 9.62
N LEU A 64 -0.44 19.41 10.01
CA LEU A 64 -0.42 20.54 9.08
C LEU A 64 1.01 20.99 8.76
N TYR A 65 1.85 21.10 9.79
CA TYR A 65 3.25 21.50 9.67
C TYR A 65 4.07 20.96 10.85
N GLN A 66 5.35 20.68 10.60
CA GLN A 66 6.29 20.24 11.63
C GLN A 66 7.64 20.95 11.43
N ASP A 67 8.10 21.61 12.47
CA ASP A 67 9.47 22.09 12.65
C ASP A 67 10.22 21.18 13.67
N LYS A 68 11.52 21.40 13.82
CA LYS A 68 12.37 20.82 14.87
C LYS A 68 11.80 21.04 16.29
N ASN A 69 11.14 22.17 16.54
CA ASN A 69 10.68 22.55 17.88
C ASN A 69 9.16 22.61 18.05
N SER A 70 8.36 22.68 16.98
CA SER A 70 6.89 22.81 17.05
C SER A 70 6.15 21.94 16.02
N LEU A 71 5.01 21.39 16.43
CA LEU A 71 4.07 20.60 15.62
C LEU A 71 2.74 21.35 15.54
N LEU A 72 2.28 21.68 14.34
CA LEU A 72 0.95 22.24 14.11
C LEU A 72 -0.01 21.11 13.71
N LEU A 73 -1.05 20.92 14.51
CA LEU A 73 -2.11 19.95 14.26
C LEU A 73 -3.41 20.67 13.87
N GLY A 74 -4.02 20.23 12.77
CA GLY A 74 -5.36 20.64 12.39
C GLY A 74 -6.38 19.71 13.01
N GLY A 75 -7.37 20.27 13.71
CA GLY A 75 -8.49 19.54 14.29
C GLY A 75 -9.84 20.20 13.97
N ARG A 76 -10.82 19.98 14.83
CA ARG A 76 -12.17 20.56 14.75
C ARG A 76 -12.15 22.00 15.21
N ASN A 77 -12.51 22.91 14.30
CA ASN A 77 -12.62 24.35 14.50
C ASN A 77 -11.33 25.06 14.98
N GLN A 78 -10.16 24.39 15.05
CA GLN A 78 -8.92 25.02 15.51
C GLN A 78 -7.62 24.38 15.01
N ILE A 79 -6.53 25.14 15.13
CA ILE A 79 -5.14 24.68 14.96
C ILE A 79 -4.46 24.67 16.33
N TYR A 80 -3.96 23.52 16.74
CA TYR A 80 -3.16 23.34 17.96
C TYR A 80 -1.66 23.53 17.66
N ASN A 81 -0.92 24.15 18.58
CA ASN A 81 0.52 24.37 18.46
C ASN A 81 1.26 23.64 19.60
N LEU A 82 1.75 22.44 19.33
CA LEU A 82 2.37 21.58 20.33
C LEU A 82 3.90 21.63 20.27
N SER A 83 4.55 21.55 21.42
CA SER A 83 5.97 21.26 21.54
C SER A 83 6.26 19.79 21.17
N VAL A 84 7.24 19.54 20.28
CA VAL A 84 7.45 18.17 19.73
C VAL A 84 8.10 17.20 20.75
N PHE A 85 8.70 17.72 21.81
CA PHE A 85 9.45 16.90 22.79
C PHE A 85 8.56 16.22 23.84
N ASP A 86 7.44 16.86 24.16
CA ASP A 86 6.62 16.65 25.35
C ASP A 86 5.11 16.86 25.11
N PHE A 87 4.71 17.28 23.90
CA PHE A 87 3.32 17.57 23.51
C PHE A 87 2.59 18.61 24.38
N SER A 88 3.34 19.48 25.09
CA SER A 88 2.75 20.66 25.72
C SER A 88 2.22 21.64 24.68
N GLU A 89 1.01 22.14 24.89
CA GLU A 89 0.47 23.24 24.08
C GLU A 89 1.22 24.54 24.41
N ARG A 90 1.61 25.26 23.36
CA ARG A 90 2.38 26.51 23.48
C ARG A 90 1.43 27.70 23.55
N ASN A 91 1.64 28.59 24.51
CA ASN A 91 0.81 29.78 24.79
C ASN A 91 0.75 30.85 23.66
N ASN A 92 1.23 30.58 22.44
CA ASN A 92 0.84 31.36 21.27
C ASN A 92 -0.58 30.94 20.86
N PRO A 93 -1.46 31.86 20.45
CA PRO A 93 -2.89 31.58 20.32
C PRO A 93 -3.18 30.43 19.36
N ALA A 94 -3.72 29.34 19.90
CA ALA A 94 -4.36 28.30 19.11
C ALA A 94 -5.44 28.97 18.24
N LEU A 95 -5.36 28.76 16.92
CA LEU A 95 -6.19 29.53 15.98
C LEU A 95 -7.60 28.96 15.97
N PHE A 96 -8.48 29.49 16.83
CA PHE A 96 -9.89 29.14 16.85
C PHE A 96 -10.62 29.77 15.65
N TRP A 97 -11.05 28.92 14.73
CA TRP A 97 -11.79 29.26 13.51
C TRP A 97 -12.95 28.27 13.30
N PRO A 98 -14.07 28.44 14.00
CA PRO A 98 -15.30 27.70 13.72
C PRO A 98 -15.97 28.17 12.42
N SER A 99 -16.85 27.32 11.87
CA SER A 99 -17.79 27.72 10.83
C SER A 99 -18.78 28.79 11.32
N SER A 100 -19.37 29.55 10.39
CA SER A 100 -20.52 30.39 10.73
C SER A 100 -21.79 29.56 10.88
N GLU A 101 -22.73 30.02 11.71
CA GLU A 101 -24.00 29.33 11.94
C GLU A 101 -24.81 29.12 10.64
N ALA A 102 -24.77 30.08 9.72
CA ALA A 102 -25.40 29.94 8.41
C ALA A 102 -24.77 28.82 7.55
N HIS A 103 -23.47 28.53 7.72
CA HIS A 103 -22.82 27.42 7.02
C HIS A 103 -23.13 26.07 7.69
N SER A 104 -23.13 25.97 9.02
CA SER A 104 -23.48 24.74 9.72
C SER A 104 -24.96 24.38 9.54
N GLN A 105 -25.88 25.35 9.65
CA GLN A 105 -27.30 25.14 9.33
C GLN A 105 -27.50 24.69 7.87
N LEU A 106 -26.83 25.32 6.89
CA LEU A 106 -26.91 24.91 5.48
C LEU A 106 -26.35 23.49 5.24
N CYS A 107 -25.35 23.08 6.00
CA CYS A 107 -24.79 21.73 5.94
C CYS A 107 -25.75 20.69 6.54
N ASN A 108 -26.33 20.96 7.71
CA ASN A 108 -27.36 20.13 8.33
C ASN A 108 -28.60 20.00 7.41
N LEU A 109 -29.02 21.09 6.76
CA LEU A 109 -30.12 21.10 5.77
C LEU A 109 -29.84 20.27 4.50
N LYS A 110 -28.57 19.92 4.23
CA LYS A 110 -28.19 18.98 3.16
C LYS A 110 -28.09 17.52 3.64
N GLY A 111 -28.41 17.24 4.90
CA GLY A 111 -28.44 15.88 5.46
C GLY A 111 -27.11 15.33 5.97
N LYS A 112 -26.11 16.18 6.23
CA LYS A 112 -24.88 15.82 6.95
C LYS A 112 -25.07 15.98 8.47
N SER A 113 -24.22 15.32 9.27
CA SER A 113 -24.35 15.33 10.74
C SER A 113 -23.84 16.63 11.38
N GLU A 114 -24.20 16.90 12.65
CA GLU A 114 -23.68 18.09 13.35
C GLU A 114 -22.15 18.04 13.54
N ASP A 115 -21.56 16.84 13.61
CA ASP A 115 -20.11 16.62 13.67
C ASP A 115 -19.42 16.79 12.31
N ASP A 116 -20.05 16.33 11.21
CA ASP A 116 -19.63 16.65 9.84
C ASP A 116 -19.60 18.17 9.61
N CYS A 117 -20.62 18.86 10.09
CA CYS A 117 -20.91 20.25 9.76
C CYS A 117 -20.11 21.27 10.57
N GLN A 118 -18.81 21.01 10.73
CA GLN A 118 -17.82 21.82 11.45
C GLN A 118 -16.70 22.27 10.50
N ASN A 119 -15.76 23.11 10.97
CA ASN A 119 -14.59 23.51 10.20
C ASN A 119 -13.36 22.67 10.56
N TYR A 120 -13.06 21.63 9.79
CA TYR A 120 -11.85 20.82 9.97
C TYR A 120 -10.70 21.45 9.19
N ILE A 121 -9.64 21.84 9.90
CA ILE A 121 -8.47 22.46 9.25
C ILE A 121 -7.64 21.36 8.56
N ARG A 122 -7.31 21.57 7.29
CA ARG A 122 -6.66 20.56 6.43
C ARG A 122 -5.37 21.04 5.77
N ILE A 123 -5.19 22.36 5.64
CA ILE A 123 -4.04 22.95 4.94
C ILE A 123 -3.42 24.10 5.75
N PHE A 124 -2.09 24.13 5.81
CA PHE A 124 -1.28 25.24 6.34
C PHE A 124 0.03 25.34 5.55
N TYR A 125 0.38 26.52 5.05
CA TYR A 125 1.68 26.80 4.43
C TYR A 125 2.16 28.22 4.76
N SER A 126 3.47 28.42 4.93
CA SER A 126 4.04 29.76 4.92
C SER A 126 4.18 30.24 3.48
N THR A 127 3.48 31.34 3.16
CA THR A 127 3.50 32.02 1.85
C THR A 127 4.68 32.99 1.73
N ALA A 128 4.99 33.66 2.83
CA ALA A 128 6.12 34.58 2.99
C ALA A 128 6.47 34.66 4.49
N PRO A 129 7.62 35.27 4.88
CA PRO A 129 7.91 35.53 6.29
C PRO A 129 6.77 36.29 6.97
N GLY A 130 6.20 35.73 8.03
CA GLY A 130 5.03 36.29 8.71
C GLY A 130 3.72 36.25 7.90
N LYS A 131 3.60 35.42 6.85
CA LYS A 131 2.33 35.17 6.13
C LYS A 131 2.05 33.69 5.96
N TYR A 132 0.83 33.29 6.33
CA TYR A 132 0.39 31.89 6.36
C TYR A 132 -0.90 31.72 5.55
N LEU A 133 -0.91 30.78 4.61
CA LEU A 133 -2.10 30.31 3.91
C LEU A 133 -2.68 29.13 4.68
N ILE A 134 -3.95 29.21 5.08
CA ILE A 134 -4.68 28.14 5.76
C ILE A 134 -5.98 27.82 5.04
N CYS A 135 -6.43 26.57 5.07
CA CYS A 135 -7.75 26.18 4.57
C CYS A 135 -8.41 25.11 5.44
N GLY A 136 -9.73 25.15 5.52
CA GLY A 136 -10.56 24.15 6.22
C GLY A 136 -11.91 23.92 5.54
N THR A 137 -12.57 22.83 5.93
CA THR A 137 -13.82 22.34 5.30
C THR A 137 -15.02 23.29 5.46
N ASN A 138 -15.03 24.12 6.51
CA ASN A 138 -16.09 25.07 6.89
C ASN A 138 -17.51 24.55 6.59
N SER A 139 -17.89 23.44 7.27
CA SER A 139 -19.20 22.78 7.13
C SER A 139 -19.57 22.47 5.67
N TYR A 140 -18.71 21.73 4.97
CA TYR A 140 -18.90 21.34 3.56
C TYR A 140 -19.10 22.56 2.63
N LYS A 141 -18.32 23.61 2.90
CA LYS A 141 -18.12 24.77 2.03
C LYS A 141 -16.69 25.27 2.27
N PRO A 142 -15.67 24.64 1.65
CA PRO A 142 -14.28 24.92 1.97
C PRO A 142 -13.91 26.39 1.74
N ILE A 143 -13.14 26.96 2.67
CA ILE A 143 -12.66 28.34 2.64
C ILE A 143 -11.15 28.33 2.92
N CYS A 144 -10.42 29.23 2.27
CA CYS A 144 -9.02 29.52 2.52
C CYS A 144 -8.85 30.95 3.06
N ARG A 145 -7.89 31.16 3.96
CA ARG A 145 -7.50 32.47 4.48
C ARG A 145 -6.01 32.67 4.35
N ILE A 146 -5.60 33.89 4.00
CA ILE A 146 -4.23 34.37 4.18
C ILE A 146 -4.21 35.16 5.49
N LEU A 147 -3.39 34.70 6.43
CA LEU A 147 -3.10 35.39 7.69
C LEU A 147 -1.77 36.11 7.57
N GLN A 148 -1.69 37.32 8.10
CA GLN A 148 -0.45 38.07 8.30
C GLN A 148 -0.18 38.25 9.79
N GLU A 149 1.05 37.98 10.19
CA GLU A 149 1.55 38.14 11.55
C GLU A 149 2.04 39.58 11.77
N LEU A 150 1.40 40.29 12.68
CA LEU A 150 1.66 41.70 12.99
C LEU A 150 1.75 41.84 14.52
N ASN A 151 2.93 42.25 15.01
CA ASN A 151 3.24 42.41 16.44
C ASN A 151 2.90 41.18 17.31
N GLY A 152 3.02 39.96 16.76
CA GLY A 152 2.70 38.70 17.44
C GLY A 152 1.21 38.32 17.42
N GLN A 153 0.36 39.06 16.71
CA GLN A 153 -1.03 38.69 16.45
C GLN A 153 -1.23 38.27 14.99
N LEU A 154 -2.08 37.26 14.76
CA LEU A 154 -2.47 36.82 13.42
C LEU A 154 -3.72 37.59 12.96
N ILE A 155 -3.58 38.40 11.92
CA ILE A 155 -4.65 39.19 11.31
C ILE A 155 -5.03 38.57 9.96
N ILE A 156 -6.32 38.50 9.65
CA ILE A 156 -6.80 38.01 8.35
C ILE A 156 -6.54 39.09 7.29
N GLU A 157 -5.66 38.81 6.33
CA GLU A 157 -5.36 39.70 5.19
C GLU A 157 -6.37 39.50 4.05
N LYS A 158 -6.71 38.25 3.74
CA LYS A 158 -7.62 37.90 2.63
C LYS A 158 -8.37 36.60 2.95
N GLU A 159 -9.67 36.58 2.68
CA GLU A 159 -10.47 35.35 2.62
C GLU A 159 -10.75 34.98 1.15
N MET A 160 -10.78 33.68 0.84
CA MET A 160 -10.91 33.13 -0.52
C MET A 160 -11.73 31.84 -0.47
N GLU A 161 -12.43 31.53 -1.56
CA GLU A 161 -13.11 30.24 -1.69
C GLU A 161 -12.09 29.10 -1.77
N GLY A 162 -12.32 28.01 -1.03
CA GLY A 162 -11.42 26.85 -0.96
C GLY A 162 -11.77 25.73 -1.94
N ILE A 163 -12.66 25.98 -2.90
CA ILE A 163 -13.15 24.98 -3.86
C ILE A 163 -11.98 24.46 -4.71
N GLY A 164 -11.79 23.13 -4.75
CA GLY A 164 -10.65 22.50 -5.42
C GLY A 164 -9.29 22.71 -4.72
N LEU A 165 -9.23 23.50 -3.64
CA LEU A 165 -8.04 23.68 -2.80
C LEU A 165 -8.10 22.79 -1.55
N CYS A 166 -9.26 22.72 -0.88
CA CYS A 166 -9.49 21.96 0.35
C CYS A 166 -10.69 21.01 0.16
N PRO A 167 -10.69 19.79 0.74
CA PRO A 167 -11.86 18.91 0.70
C PRO A 167 -13.10 19.52 1.37
N TYR A 168 -14.27 18.99 1.01
CA TYR A 168 -15.56 19.27 1.64
C TYR A 168 -15.79 18.40 2.89
N ASP A 169 -15.48 17.11 2.77
CA ASP A 169 -15.69 16.06 3.76
C ASP A 169 -14.39 15.81 4.56
N PRO A 170 -14.42 15.73 5.91
CA PRO A 170 -13.22 15.66 6.72
C PRO A 170 -12.41 14.37 6.54
N ASP A 171 -13.03 13.27 6.12
CA ASP A 171 -12.35 11.98 5.89
C ASP A 171 -11.97 11.77 4.41
N HIS A 172 -12.18 12.75 3.54
CA HIS A 172 -11.80 12.65 2.13
C HIS A 172 -10.27 12.71 1.92
N ASN A 173 -9.72 11.64 1.35
CA ASN A 173 -8.30 11.50 1.00
C ASN A 173 -7.87 12.57 -0.01
N SER A 174 -7.17 13.59 0.49
CA SER A 174 -6.74 14.78 -0.23
C SER A 174 -5.29 15.11 0.11
N THR A 175 -4.57 15.74 -0.82
CA THR A 175 -3.18 16.13 -0.63
C THR A 175 -2.90 17.48 -1.30
N SER A 176 -1.91 18.21 -0.82
CA SER A 176 -1.49 19.47 -1.40
C SER A 176 -0.01 19.73 -1.16
N VAL A 177 0.56 20.65 -1.93
CA VAL A 177 1.93 21.12 -1.78
C VAL A 177 2.05 22.57 -2.27
N TYR A 178 2.74 23.41 -1.50
CA TYR A 178 2.99 24.80 -1.87
C TYR A 178 4.33 24.94 -2.57
N SER A 179 4.36 25.54 -3.77
CA SER A 179 5.58 25.67 -4.58
C SER A 179 5.51 26.88 -5.51
N ASN A 180 6.63 27.58 -5.70
CA ASN A 180 6.76 28.74 -6.59
C ASN A 180 5.67 29.84 -6.39
N GLY A 181 5.20 30.04 -5.16
CA GLY A 181 4.16 31.02 -4.83
C GLY A 181 2.72 30.51 -4.96
N HIS A 182 2.51 29.30 -5.49
CA HIS A 182 1.18 28.72 -5.74
C HIS A 182 0.93 27.50 -4.86
N LEU A 183 -0.33 27.33 -4.43
CA LEU A 183 -0.81 26.08 -3.86
C LEU A 183 -1.24 25.13 -5.00
N PHE A 184 -0.63 23.94 -5.03
CA PHE A 184 -1.07 22.82 -5.83
C PHE A 184 -1.86 21.88 -4.92
N SER A 185 -3.08 21.50 -5.30
CA SER A 185 -3.94 20.60 -4.50
C SER A 185 -4.56 19.51 -5.35
N ALA A 186 -4.87 18.37 -4.72
CA ALA A 186 -5.59 17.27 -5.32
C ALA A 186 -6.68 16.79 -4.35
N THR A 187 -7.93 17.03 -4.75
CA THR A 187 -9.14 16.90 -3.92
C THR A 187 -10.40 16.94 -4.81
N VAL A 188 -11.58 17.10 -4.22
CA VAL A 188 -12.87 17.25 -4.93
C VAL A 188 -13.38 18.70 -4.92
N ALA A 189 -14.05 19.13 -5.99
CA ALA A 189 -14.67 20.46 -6.09
C ALA A 189 -16.16 20.51 -5.72
N ASP A 190 -16.81 19.37 -5.51
CA ASP A 190 -18.25 19.30 -5.26
C ASP A 190 -18.59 18.70 -3.88
N PHE A 191 -19.78 19.06 -3.39
CA PHE A 191 -20.33 18.56 -2.12
C PHE A 191 -20.52 17.02 -2.08
N SER A 192 -20.61 16.36 -3.24
CA SER A 192 -20.86 14.92 -3.35
C SER A 192 -19.60 14.09 -3.63
N GLY A 193 -18.44 14.72 -3.82
CA GLY A 193 -17.17 14.04 -4.13
C GLY A 193 -17.11 13.39 -5.52
N THR A 194 -17.85 13.93 -6.49
CA THR A 194 -18.00 13.43 -7.87
C THR A 194 -17.16 14.16 -8.92
N ASP A 195 -16.61 15.35 -8.62
CA ASP A 195 -15.63 16.07 -9.45
C ASP A 195 -14.23 16.06 -8.78
N PRO A 196 -13.49 14.93 -8.84
CA PRO A 196 -12.11 14.84 -8.36
C PRO A 196 -11.16 15.50 -9.36
N LEU A 197 -10.24 16.33 -8.86
CA LEU A 197 -9.37 17.13 -9.71
C LEU A 197 -8.01 17.44 -9.08
N ILE A 198 -7.06 17.83 -9.93
CA ILE A 198 -5.79 18.45 -9.52
C ILE A 198 -5.84 19.93 -9.91
N TYR A 199 -5.70 20.82 -8.93
CA TYR A 199 -5.85 22.26 -9.07
C TYR A 199 -4.57 23.04 -8.76
N ARG A 200 -4.37 24.14 -9.49
CA ARG A 200 -3.46 25.23 -9.15
C ARG A 200 -3.90 26.49 -9.90
N GLU A 201 -4.69 27.33 -9.23
CA GLU A 201 -5.32 28.56 -9.74
C GLU A 201 -4.55 29.23 -10.91
N PRO A 202 -5.15 29.35 -12.12
CA PRO A 202 -6.49 28.92 -12.53
C PRO A 202 -6.58 27.48 -13.08
N LEU A 203 -5.49 26.71 -13.13
CA LEU A 203 -5.45 25.44 -13.87
C LEU A 203 -6.12 24.28 -13.12
N ARG A 204 -6.97 23.52 -13.82
CA ARG A 204 -7.57 22.25 -13.36
C ARG A 204 -7.39 21.11 -14.38
N THR A 205 -7.62 19.87 -13.93
CA THR A 205 -7.88 18.72 -14.81
C THR A 205 -9.28 18.80 -15.42
N GLU A 206 -9.48 18.14 -16.56
CA GLU A 206 -10.75 18.17 -17.29
C GLU A 206 -11.92 17.66 -16.44
N LEU A 207 -13.06 18.34 -16.54
CA LEU A 207 -14.29 17.95 -15.86
C LEU A 207 -14.81 16.62 -16.43
N SER A 208 -14.98 15.62 -15.56
CA SER A 208 -15.52 14.29 -15.89
C SER A 208 -14.69 13.45 -16.89
N ASP A 209 -13.43 13.79 -17.18
CA ASP A 209 -12.56 12.94 -18.00
C ASP A 209 -11.95 11.78 -17.19
N LEU A 210 -12.60 10.62 -17.28
CA LEU A 210 -12.15 9.38 -16.65
C LEU A 210 -10.75 8.91 -17.13
N ARG A 211 -10.25 9.40 -18.28
CA ARG A 211 -8.87 9.12 -18.71
C ARG A 211 -7.86 9.84 -17.81
N GLN A 212 -8.19 11.02 -17.31
CA GLN A 212 -7.33 11.79 -16.39
C GLN A 212 -7.48 11.30 -14.96
N LEU A 213 -8.70 11.19 -14.44
CA LEU A 213 -8.98 10.77 -13.05
C LEU A 213 -10.30 9.98 -12.97
N ASN A 214 -10.25 8.77 -12.40
CA ASN A 214 -11.44 7.90 -12.27
C ASN A 214 -11.64 7.42 -10.82
N ALA A 215 -12.41 8.18 -10.04
CA ALA A 215 -12.59 8.00 -8.59
C ALA A 215 -11.25 7.82 -7.83
N PRO A 216 -10.33 8.80 -7.90
CA PRO A 216 -9.04 8.73 -7.22
C PRO A 216 -9.18 8.93 -5.71
N ASN A 217 -8.37 8.22 -4.92
CA ASN A 217 -8.06 8.56 -3.53
C ASN A 217 -6.64 9.15 -3.50
N PHE A 218 -6.51 10.44 -3.16
CA PHE A 218 -5.21 11.12 -3.15
C PHE A 218 -4.46 10.87 -1.85
N VAL A 219 -3.23 10.38 -1.98
CA VAL A 219 -2.45 9.85 -0.86
C VAL A 219 -1.31 10.78 -0.44
N SER A 220 -0.60 11.35 -1.43
CA SER A 220 0.59 12.16 -1.16
C SER A 220 0.94 13.04 -2.37
N SER A 221 1.65 14.14 -2.12
CA SER A 221 2.23 14.97 -3.18
C SER A 221 3.58 15.51 -2.75
N LEU A 222 4.49 15.67 -3.71
CA LEU A 222 5.87 16.14 -3.47
C LEU A 222 6.40 16.94 -4.65
N THR A 223 7.46 17.72 -4.43
CA THR A 223 8.15 18.46 -5.48
C THR A 223 9.43 17.74 -5.87
N TYR A 224 9.65 17.45 -7.15
CA TYR A 224 10.94 16.96 -7.64
C TYR A 224 11.27 17.56 -9.01
N GLY A 225 12.54 17.94 -9.23
CA GLY A 225 12.96 18.69 -10.41
C GLY A 225 12.09 19.92 -10.68
N ASP A 226 11.69 20.10 -11.93
CA ASP A 226 10.76 21.14 -12.40
C ASP A 226 9.26 20.77 -12.23
N TYR A 227 8.97 19.60 -11.65
CA TYR A 227 7.62 19.02 -11.58
C TYR A 227 7.06 18.94 -10.16
N ILE A 228 5.73 18.84 -10.08
CA ILE A 228 4.99 18.41 -8.90
C ILE A 228 4.46 17.00 -9.17
N TYR A 229 4.68 16.08 -8.24
CA TYR A 229 4.26 14.68 -8.33
C TYR A 229 3.12 14.40 -7.36
N PHE A 230 2.12 13.64 -7.81
CA PHE A 230 0.93 13.24 -7.05
C PHE A 230 0.80 11.72 -7.03
N PHE A 231 0.59 11.15 -5.85
CA PHE A 231 0.41 9.72 -5.62
C PHE A 231 -1.03 9.45 -5.21
N PHE A 232 -1.69 8.53 -5.91
CA PHE A 232 -3.10 8.17 -5.68
C PHE A 232 -3.41 6.76 -6.18
N ARG A 233 -4.57 6.23 -5.80
CA ARG A 233 -5.16 5.03 -6.42
C ARG A 233 -6.50 5.36 -7.06
N GLU A 234 -6.76 4.84 -8.25
CA GLU A 234 -7.97 5.12 -9.05
C GLU A 234 -8.49 3.84 -9.74
N THR A 235 -9.72 3.86 -10.26
CA THR A 235 -10.25 2.74 -11.06
C THR A 235 -9.61 2.71 -12.45
N ALA A 236 -8.95 1.61 -12.79
CA ALA A 236 -8.12 1.46 -13.99
C ALA A 236 -8.95 1.37 -15.28
N VAL A 237 -9.08 2.48 -16.00
CA VAL A 237 -9.80 2.54 -17.28
C VAL A 237 -9.21 1.62 -18.35
N GLU A 238 -7.89 1.35 -18.30
CA GLU A 238 -7.23 0.44 -19.23
C GLU A 238 -7.59 -1.04 -19.01
N TYR A 239 -8.13 -1.38 -17.83
CA TYR A 239 -8.52 -2.75 -17.46
C TYR A 239 -10.03 -2.99 -17.53
N MET A 240 -10.85 -1.95 -17.76
CA MET A 240 -12.33 -2.06 -17.71
C MET A 240 -12.94 -3.10 -18.64
N ASN A 241 -12.28 -3.43 -19.76
CA ASN A 241 -12.71 -4.49 -20.69
C ASN A 241 -12.50 -5.91 -20.11
N CYS A 242 -11.66 -6.06 -19.09
CA CYS A 242 -11.36 -7.32 -18.38
C CYS A 242 -12.01 -7.38 -16.98
N GLY A 243 -12.29 -6.23 -16.36
CA GLY A 243 -12.99 -6.14 -15.07
C GLY A 243 -12.78 -4.79 -14.37
N LYS A 244 -13.35 -4.62 -13.18
CA LYS A 244 -13.07 -3.47 -12.32
C LYS A 244 -11.88 -3.77 -11.41
N VAL A 245 -10.78 -3.05 -11.60
CA VAL A 245 -9.57 -3.12 -10.78
C VAL A 245 -9.14 -1.69 -10.44
N ILE A 246 -8.67 -1.47 -9.21
CA ILE A 246 -8.05 -0.22 -8.79
C ILE A 246 -6.55 -0.33 -9.09
N TYR A 247 -5.92 0.71 -9.64
CA TYR A 247 -4.47 0.80 -9.81
C TYR A 247 -3.90 2.04 -9.13
N SER A 248 -2.73 1.86 -8.52
CA SER A 248 -1.90 2.94 -8.00
C SER A 248 -1.20 3.70 -9.12
N ARG A 249 -1.17 5.02 -9.00
CA ARG A 249 -0.59 5.96 -9.96
C ARG A 249 0.41 6.88 -9.28
N VAL A 250 1.40 7.26 -10.07
CA VAL A 250 2.08 8.56 -9.92
C VAL A 250 1.69 9.42 -11.12
N ALA A 251 1.24 10.65 -10.87
CA ALA A 251 1.07 11.67 -11.90
C ALA A 251 2.06 12.82 -11.69
N ARG A 252 2.34 13.57 -12.76
CA ARG A 252 3.14 14.79 -12.70
C ARG A 252 2.49 15.96 -13.45
N VAL A 253 2.79 17.18 -13.00
CA VAL A 253 2.51 18.44 -13.71
C VAL A 253 3.73 19.35 -13.62
N CYS A 254 3.94 20.20 -14.63
CA CYS A 254 5.04 21.17 -14.63
C CYS A 254 4.74 22.34 -13.68
N LYS A 255 5.71 22.72 -12.83
CA LYS A 255 5.57 23.89 -11.94
C LYS A 255 5.27 25.20 -12.69
N ARG A 256 5.82 25.33 -13.91
CA ARG A 256 5.72 26.53 -14.77
C ARG A 256 4.59 26.48 -15.82
N ASP A 257 3.70 25.50 -15.77
CA ASP A 257 2.55 25.43 -16.69
C ASP A 257 1.67 26.71 -16.57
N LYS A 258 1.23 27.27 -17.69
CA LYS A 258 0.41 28.50 -17.78
C LYS A 258 -0.95 28.25 -18.45
N GLY A 259 -1.31 26.99 -18.68
CA GLY A 259 -2.47 26.61 -19.49
C GLY A 259 -2.16 26.67 -20.98
N GLY A 260 -3.06 26.12 -21.79
CA GLY A 260 -2.92 26.09 -23.24
C GLY A 260 -3.48 27.34 -23.94
N PRO A 261 -3.38 27.40 -25.28
CA PRO A 261 -4.01 28.45 -26.08
C PRO A 261 -5.55 28.43 -25.99
N HIS A 262 -6.15 29.53 -26.42
CA HIS A 262 -7.59 29.69 -26.67
C HIS A 262 -8.47 29.19 -25.52
N GLN A 263 -9.26 28.14 -25.75
CA GLN A 263 -10.22 27.58 -24.80
C GLN A 263 -9.55 26.75 -23.68
N SER A 264 -8.27 26.41 -23.81
CA SER A 264 -7.54 25.54 -22.86
C SER A 264 -6.70 26.28 -21.82
N HIS A 265 -6.97 27.57 -21.63
CA HIS A 265 -6.26 28.48 -20.71
C HIS A 265 -6.30 28.07 -19.22
N ASP A 266 -7.27 27.25 -18.85
CA ASP A 266 -7.59 26.71 -17.53
C ASP A 266 -7.29 25.20 -17.43
N SER A 267 -6.81 24.59 -18.52
CA SER A 267 -6.49 23.17 -18.59
C SER A 267 -4.99 22.93 -18.42
N TRP A 268 -4.59 21.88 -17.69
CA TRP A 268 -3.18 21.46 -17.66
C TRP A 268 -2.67 21.08 -19.06
N THR A 269 -1.47 21.55 -19.42
CA THR A 269 -0.78 21.18 -20.67
C THR A 269 0.29 20.11 -20.48
N THR A 270 0.64 19.83 -19.22
CA THR A 270 1.74 18.95 -18.83
C THR A 270 1.34 17.77 -17.93
N PHE A 271 0.04 17.56 -17.69
CA PHE A 271 -0.46 16.44 -16.89
C PHE A 271 -0.23 15.08 -17.57
N LEU A 272 0.50 14.20 -16.90
CA LEU A 272 0.69 12.79 -17.29
C LEU A 272 0.66 11.89 -16.05
N LYS A 273 0.21 10.63 -16.18
CA LYS A 273 0.23 9.60 -15.13
C LYS A 273 0.78 8.25 -15.60
N ALA A 274 1.43 7.52 -14.70
CA ALA A 274 1.96 6.17 -14.90
C ALA A 274 1.48 5.24 -13.79
N ARG A 275 1.35 3.93 -14.05
CA ARG A 275 1.08 2.92 -13.01
C ARG A 275 2.31 2.72 -12.13
N LEU A 276 2.12 2.55 -10.82
CA LEU A 276 3.16 2.10 -9.90
C LEU A 276 3.13 0.57 -9.81
N ASN A 277 4.25 -0.10 -10.06
CA ASN A 277 4.35 -1.56 -10.01
C ASN A 277 4.95 -2.04 -8.68
N CYS A 278 4.08 -2.26 -7.69
CA CYS A 278 4.43 -2.99 -6.47
C CYS A 278 3.96 -4.45 -6.60
N SER A 279 4.83 -5.34 -7.05
CA SER A 279 4.51 -6.77 -7.23
C SER A 279 5.64 -7.71 -6.84
N VAL A 280 5.28 -8.94 -6.45
CA VAL A 280 6.22 -10.04 -6.23
C VAL A 280 6.55 -10.65 -7.61
N PRO A 281 7.84 -10.74 -8.00
CA PRO A 281 8.22 -11.33 -9.28
C PRO A 281 8.05 -12.85 -9.29
N GLY A 282 7.70 -13.39 -10.45
CA GLY A 282 7.49 -14.81 -10.73
C GLY A 282 6.97 -14.98 -12.17
N GLU A 283 6.65 -16.22 -12.56
CA GLU A 283 5.98 -16.49 -13.85
C GLU A 283 4.62 -15.75 -13.94
N TYR A 284 3.90 -15.74 -12.83
CA TYR A 284 2.69 -14.96 -12.61
C TYR A 284 2.92 -13.98 -11.45
N PRO A 285 3.19 -12.69 -11.71
CA PRO A 285 3.48 -11.73 -10.65
C PRO A 285 2.25 -11.41 -9.80
N PHE A 286 2.44 -11.33 -8.48
CA PHE A 286 1.38 -10.98 -7.53
C PHE A 286 1.44 -9.49 -7.18
N TYR A 287 0.37 -8.74 -7.47
CA TYR A 287 0.33 -7.28 -7.33
C TYR A 287 -0.29 -6.82 -6.00
N PHE A 288 0.26 -5.75 -5.44
CA PHE A 288 -0.36 -4.93 -4.38
C PHE A 288 -0.77 -3.60 -5.01
N ASP A 289 -1.98 -3.55 -5.57
CA ASP A 289 -2.38 -2.46 -6.46
C ASP A 289 -2.92 -1.19 -5.77
N GLU A 290 -3.17 -1.22 -4.46
CA GLU A 290 -3.77 -0.08 -3.72
C GLU A 290 -2.77 0.62 -2.79
N ILE A 291 -2.24 1.78 -3.18
CA ILE A 291 -1.37 2.62 -2.36
C ILE A 291 -2.18 3.35 -1.28
N GLN A 292 -1.70 3.32 -0.04
CA GLN A 292 -2.36 3.90 1.14
C GLN A 292 -1.58 5.10 1.71
N SER A 293 -0.24 5.08 1.65
CA SER A 293 0.63 6.19 2.08
C SER A 293 1.96 6.19 1.34
N THR A 294 2.64 7.35 1.35
CA THR A 294 4.06 7.46 1.00
C THR A 294 4.85 8.12 2.12
N SER A 295 6.16 7.86 2.14
CA SER A 295 7.12 8.68 2.88
C SER A 295 7.26 10.07 2.25
N ALA A 296 7.98 10.96 2.94
CA ALA A 296 8.69 12.05 2.27
C ALA A 296 9.78 11.50 1.34
N LEU A 297 10.37 12.36 0.50
CA LEU A 297 11.52 12.01 -0.33
C LEU A 297 12.73 11.69 0.56
N VAL A 298 13.36 10.54 0.33
CA VAL A 298 14.56 10.10 1.06
C VAL A 298 15.76 10.11 0.11
N GLU A 299 16.83 10.78 0.51
CA GLU A 299 18.12 10.74 -0.19
C GLU A 299 19.07 9.76 0.52
N GLY A 300 19.71 8.86 -0.22
CA GLY A 300 20.62 7.87 0.35
C GLY A 300 21.48 7.14 -0.69
N ASN A 301 22.49 6.39 -0.23
CA ASN A 301 23.29 5.55 -1.11
C ASN A 301 22.74 4.12 -1.14
N TYR A 302 21.96 3.81 -2.17
CA TYR A 302 21.34 2.50 -2.38
C TYR A 302 22.10 1.63 -3.40
N GLY A 303 23.38 1.92 -3.66
CA GLY A 303 24.17 1.25 -4.69
C GLY A 303 23.91 1.76 -6.11
N ALA A 304 23.32 2.97 -6.24
CA ALA A 304 23.22 3.65 -7.53
C ALA A 304 24.62 4.03 -8.05
N LYS A 305 24.85 3.83 -9.36
CA LYS A 305 26.19 3.92 -9.95
C LYS A 305 26.79 5.33 -9.92
N ASP A 306 25.94 6.35 -9.97
CA ASP A 306 26.32 7.76 -10.15
C ASP A 306 25.82 8.69 -9.01
N GLY A 307 25.65 8.16 -7.79
CA GLY A 307 25.54 9.00 -6.57
C GLY A 307 24.38 8.66 -5.63
N THR A 308 23.86 9.68 -4.94
CA THR A 308 22.76 9.57 -3.98
C THR A 308 21.41 9.48 -4.70
N ALA A 309 20.83 8.28 -4.73
CA ALA A 309 19.50 8.07 -5.29
C ALA A 309 18.40 8.63 -4.38
N ARG A 310 17.27 9.01 -4.99
CA ARG A 310 16.16 9.72 -4.34
C ARG A 310 14.90 8.88 -4.41
N ILE A 311 14.56 8.27 -3.28
CA ILE A 311 13.53 7.25 -3.23
C ILE A 311 12.30 7.68 -2.44
N VAL A 312 11.16 7.13 -2.83
CA VAL A 312 9.88 7.25 -2.12
C VAL A 312 9.45 5.85 -1.69
N TYR A 313 9.27 5.66 -0.39
CA TYR A 313 8.68 4.44 0.16
C TYR A 313 7.16 4.57 0.10
N GLY A 314 6.49 3.61 -0.54
CA GLY A 314 5.02 3.53 -0.58
C GLY A 314 4.51 2.29 0.13
N ALA A 315 3.45 2.45 0.93
CA ALA A 315 2.70 1.34 1.52
C ALA A 315 1.51 0.97 0.61
N PHE A 316 1.41 -0.30 0.25
CA PHE A 316 0.38 -0.85 -0.64
C PHE A 316 -0.39 -1.97 0.04
N THR A 317 -1.64 -2.16 -0.37
CA THR A 317 -2.50 -3.26 0.06
C THR A 317 -3.03 -4.06 -1.12
N THR A 318 -3.47 -5.29 -0.84
CA THR A 318 -4.45 -5.98 -1.69
C THR A 318 -5.82 -5.33 -1.49
N PRO A 319 -6.73 -5.41 -2.50
CA PRO A 319 -8.10 -4.91 -2.37
C PRO A 319 -8.85 -5.54 -1.20
N ASP A 320 -9.87 -4.85 -0.68
CA ASP A 320 -10.60 -5.29 0.52
C ASP A 320 -11.23 -6.68 0.39
N ASN A 321 -11.80 -6.97 -0.79
CA ASN A 321 -12.42 -8.25 -1.16
C ASN A 321 -11.42 -9.39 -1.41
N ALA A 322 -10.10 -9.13 -1.36
CA ALA A 322 -9.04 -10.12 -1.52
C ALA A 322 -8.46 -10.56 -0.17
N ILE A 323 -7.62 -11.60 -0.17
CA ILE A 323 -6.86 -12.01 1.02
C ILE A 323 -6.05 -10.81 1.52
N GLY A 324 -6.16 -10.51 2.83
CA GLY A 324 -5.47 -9.41 3.48
C GLY A 324 -3.96 -9.49 3.28
N GLY A 325 -3.44 -8.56 2.49
CA GLY A 325 -2.04 -8.46 2.11
C GLY A 325 -1.60 -7.01 2.08
N SER A 326 -0.38 -6.75 2.50
CA SER A 326 0.23 -5.43 2.47
C SER A 326 1.72 -5.52 2.20
N ALA A 327 2.27 -4.51 1.53
CA ALA A 327 3.65 -4.46 1.11
C ALA A 327 4.24 -3.05 1.20
N ILE A 328 5.56 -2.98 1.37
CA ILE A 328 6.32 -1.74 1.23
C ILE A 328 7.16 -1.84 -0.05
N CYS A 329 6.96 -0.93 -0.99
CA CYS A 329 7.75 -0.80 -2.21
C CYS A 329 8.51 0.53 -2.24
N LEU A 330 9.65 0.54 -2.93
CA LEU A 330 10.55 1.70 -3.06
C LEU A 330 10.55 2.11 -4.52
N PHE A 331 10.26 3.37 -4.82
CA PHE A 331 10.36 3.90 -6.18
C PHE A 331 11.45 4.95 -6.25
N ASP A 332 12.30 4.85 -7.26
CA ASP A 332 13.28 5.89 -7.60
C ASP A 332 12.59 6.97 -8.45
N MET A 333 12.81 8.23 -8.10
CA MET A 333 12.24 9.35 -8.85
C MET A 333 12.88 9.50 -10.25
N ASP A 334 14.13 9.07 -10.44
CA ASP A 334 14.81 9.21 -11.74
C ASP A 334 14.35 8.11 -12.73
N GLU A 335 14.00 6.92 -12.23
CA GLU A 335 13.29 5.89 -13.00
C GLU A 335 11.86 6.31 -13.33
N ALA A 336 11.17 7.01 -12.40
CA ALA A 336 9.85 7.59 -12.70
C ALA A 336 9.93 8.61 -13.84
N GLU A 337 10.92 9.49 -13.87
CA GLU A 337 11.14 10.42 -14.99
C GLU A 337 11.48 9.69 -16.30
N THR A 338 12.25 8.61 -16.23
CA THR A 338 12.53 7.71 -17.37
C THR A 338 11.25 7.05 -17.92
N VAL A 339 10.29 6.69 -17.06
CA VAL A 339 8.97 6.19 -17.46
C VAL A 339 8.11 7.27 -18.14
N PHE A 340 8.12 8.52 -17.65
CA PHE A 340 7.46 9.65 -18.34
C PHE A 340 8.15 10.02 -19.67
N GLY A 341 9.42 9.64 -19.86
CA GLY A 341 10.11 9.66 -21.16
C GLY A 341 9.70 8.52 -22.12
N GLY A 342 9.01 7.48 -21.63
CA GLY A 342 8.60 6.30 -22.41
C GLY A 342 7.41 6.52 -23.35
N PRO A 343 6.91 5.46 -24.02
CA PRO A 343 5.74 5.56 -24.90
C PRO A 343 4.45 5.83 -24.13
N PHE A 344 3.54 6.57 -24.76
CA PHE A 344 2.18 6.84 -24.26
C PHE A 344 1.25 5.64 -24.52
N LYS A 345 0.18 5.51 -23.75
CA LYS A 345 -0.86 4.48 -23.87
C LYS A 345 -2.10 5.06 -24.57
N HIS A 346 -2.61 4.38 -25.59
CA HIS A 346 -3.73 4.84 -26.42
C HIS A 346 -4.84 3.78 -26.55
N GLN A 347 -6.05 4.23 -26.84
CA GLN A 347 -7.19 3.39 -27.23
C GLN A 347 -7.88 4.02 -28.44
N GLU A 348 -7.89 3.33 -29.59
CA GLU A 348 -8.45 3.87 -30.85
C GLU A 348 -9.99 4.01 -30.80
N GLY A 349 -10.66 3.18 -30.00
CA GLY A 349 -12.10 3.28 -29.72
C GLY A 349 -12.48 2.40 -28.51
N ILE A 350 -13.68 2.61 -27.96
CA ILE A 350 -14.12 2.05 -26.66
C ILE A 350 -13.90 0.53 -26.53
N ASN A 351 -14.18 -0.23 -27.60
CA ASN A 351 -14.05 -1.69 -27.62
C ASN A 351 -12.65 -2.18 -28.05
N SER A 352 -11.71 -1.27 -28.31
CA SER A 352 -10.35 -1.60 -28.73
C SER A 352 -9.46 -1.89 -27.53
N ASN A 353 -8.42 -2.70 -27.73
CA ASN A 353 -7.36 -2.87 -26.73
C ASN A 353 -6.55 -1.58 -26.57
N TRP A 354 -5.97 -1.40 -25.38
CA TRP A 354 -5.02 -0.33 -25.13
C TRP A 354 -3.64 -0.72 -25.64
N LEU A 355 -3.01 0.15 -26.44
CA LEU A 355 -1.75 -0.11 -27.16
C LEU A 355 -0.77 1.07 -26.98
N PRO A 356 0.55 0.83 -27.10
CA PRO A 356 1.55 1.90 -27.12
C PRO A 356 1.40 2.79 -28.36
N VAL A 357 1.57 4.10 -28.18
CA VAL A 357 1.64 5.07 -29.28
C VAL A 357 3.01 4.96 -29.98
N PRO A 358 3.08 4.73 -31.31
CA PRO A 358 4.32 4.81 -32.07
C PRO A 358 4.91 6.23 -32.03
N GLU A 359 6.23 6.35 -31.93
CA GLU A 359 6.89 7.66 -31.73
C GLU A 359 6.63 8.65 -32.88
N ASP A 360 6.42 8.17 -34.11
CA ASP A 360 6.05 9.02 -35.26
C ASP A 360 4.70 9.75 -35.10
N LYS A 361 3.80 9.22 -34.25
CA LYS A 361 2.53 9.88 -33.90
C LYS A 361 2.67 10.90 -32.76
N VAL A 362 3.84 10.98 -32.09
CA VAL A 362 4.07 11.90 -30.97
C VAL A 362 4.54 13.27 -31.50
N PRO A 363 3.82 14.37 -31.21
CA PRO A 363 4.20 15.69 -31.73
C PRO A 363 5.43 16.26 -31.00
N LYS A 364 6.16 17.18 -31.66
CA LYS A 364 7.36 17.86 -31.14
C LYS A 364 7.09 19.38 -30.96
N PRO A 365 7.38 20.02 -29.81
CA PRO A 365 7.98 19.47 -28.58
C PRO A 365 7.12 18.41 -27.90
N ARG A 366 7.76 17.53 -27.11
CA ARG A 366 7.12 16.30 -26.61
C ARG A 366 6.06 16.64 -25.55
N PRO A 367 4.86 16.04 -25.62
CA PRO A 367 3.83 16.17 -24.59
C PRO A 367 4.36 15.88 -23.17
N GLY A 368 4.03 16.75 -22.21
CA GLY A 368 4.44 16.60 -20.81
C GLY A 368 5.85 17.08 -20.45
N GLU A 369 6.53 17.82 -21.33
CA GLU A 369 7.78 18.54 -21.03
C GLU A 369 7.53 19.98 -20.57
N CYS A 370 8.36 20.48 -19.64
CA CYS A 370 8.30 21.85 -19.14
C CYS A 370 8.79 22.91 -20.14
N VAL A 371 7.90 23.42 -20.98
CA VAL A 371 8.18 24.58 -21.88
C VAL A 371 8.18 25.93 -21.14
N GLN A 372 8.79 26.95 -21.75
CA GLN A 372 8.87 28.31 -21.18
C GLN A 372 7.53 29.07 -21.22
N ASP A 373 6.69 28.81 -22.21
CA ASP A 373 5.32 29.29 -22.26
C ASP A 373 4.40 28.30 -22.97
N SER A 374 3.53 27.64 -22.19
CA SER A 374 2.59 26.63 -22.67
C SER A 374 1.48 27.20 -23.58
N ARG A 375 1.21 28.50 -23.50
CA ARG A 375 0.18 29.18 -24.29
C ARG A 375 0.55 29.34 -25.77
N VAL A 376 1.81 29.05 -26.12
CA VAL A 376 2.35 29.06 -27.49
C VAL A 376 2.34 27.65 -28.13
N LEU A 377 1.99 26.61 -27.36
CA LEU A 377 1.82 25.26 -27.90
C LEU A 377 0.64 25.23 -28.87
N ALA A 378 0.81 24.65 -30.06
CA ALA A 378 -0.28 24.50 -31.02
C ALA A 378 -1.33 23.50 -30.52
N ASP A 379 -2.61 23.69 -30.87
CA ASP A 379 -3.74 22.93 -30.30
C ASP A 379 -3.61 21.39 -30.47
N LYS A 380 -2.87 20.93 -31.48
CA LYS A 380 -2.52 19.51 -31.68
C LYS A 380 -1.79 18.88 -30.47
N HIS A 381 -0.99 19.65 -29.73
CA HIS A 381 -0.29 19.19 -28.53
C HIS A 381 -1.26 19.04 -27.36
N ILE A 382 -2.13 20.03 -27.18
CA ILE A 382 -3.15 20.04 -26.13
C ILE A 382 -4.12 18.86 -26.33
N ASN A 383 -4.61 18.69 -27.55
CA ASN A 383 -5.49 17.57 -27.90
C ASN A 383 -4.79 16.22 -27.72
N PHE A 384 -3.48 16.11 -28.00
CA PHE A 384 -2.71 14.90 -27.71
C PHE A 384 -2.65 14.64 -26.19
N VAL A 385 -2.27 15.62 -25.37
CA VAL A 385 -2.17 15.48 -23.90
C VAL A 385 -3.52 15.07 -23.30
N LYS A 386 -4.59 15.79 -23.64
CA LYS A 386 -5.95 15.49 -23.14
C LYS A 386 -6.43 14.09 -23.56
N THR A 387 -6.01 13.57 -24.71
CA THR A 387 -6.39 12.22 -25.16
C THR A 387 -5.46 11.09 -24.70
N HIS A 388 -4.22 11.41 -24.32
CA HIS A 388 -3.15 10.47 -23.92
C HIS A 388 -2.49 10.83 -22.56
N PRO A 389 -3.25 11.01 -21.47
CA PRO A 389 -2.67 11.33 -20.17
C PRO A 389 -1.89 10.17 -19.53
N MET A 390 -1.90 8.96 -20.12
CA MET A 390 -1.32 7.75 -19.52
C MET A 390 -0.05 7.30 -20.25
N MET A 391 0.97 6.90 -19.47
CA MET A 391 2.16 6.20 -19.97
C MET A 391 1.88 4.70 -20.13
N GLU A 392 2.54 4.04 -21.09
CA GLU A 392 2.45 2.59 -21.29
C GLU A 392 3.21 1.81 -20.20
N ARG A 393 4.42 2.27 -19.88
CA ARG A 393 5.27 1.62 -18.86
C ARG A 393 4.75 1.94 -17.46
N ALA A 394 4.82 0.95 -16.58
CA ALA A 394 4.68 1.15 -15.14
C ALA A 394 6.05 1.45 -14.52
N VAL A 395 6.09 2.28 -13.48
CA VAL A 395 7.31 2.53 -12.69
C VAL A 395 7.61 1.29 -11.85
N PRO A 396 8.75 0.61 -12.02
CA PRO A 396 9.12 -0.55 -11.21
C PRO A 396 9.50 -0.15 -9.78
N SER A 397 9.31 -1.06 -8.83
CA SER A 397 10.02 -1.00 -7.55
C SER A 397 11.53 -1.13 -7.80
N LEU A 398 12.36 -0.35 -7.09
CA LEU A 398 13.82 -0.22 -7.27
C LEU A 398 14.58 -1.55 -7.38
N PHE A 399 14.12 -2.59 -6.68
CA PHE A 399 14.73 -3.93 -6.67
C PHE A 399 13.88 -4.99 -7.37
N GLY A 400 12.94 -4.60 -8.23
CA GLY A 400 12.03 -5.49 -8.96
C GLY A 400 11.03 -6.28 -8.08
N ARG A 401 10.95 -5.94 -6.79
CA ARG A 401 10.11 -6.60 -5.76
C ARG A 401 9.79 -5.65 -4.59
N PRO A 402 8.89 -6.00 -3.66
CA PRO A 402 8.71 -5.25 -2.42
C PRO A 402 9.87 -5.50 -1.43
N LEU A 403 10.13 -4.52 -0.57
CA LEU A 403 11.09 -4.65 0.54
C LEU A 403 10.51 -5.50 1.68
N LEU A 404 9.26 -5.23 2.07
CA LEU A 404 8.52 -5.96 3.10
C LEU A 404 7.19 -6.45 2.53
N ILE A 405 6.76 -7.64 2.94
CA ILE A 405 5.44 -8.20 2.66
C ILE A 405 4.84 -8.74 3.98
N ARG A 406 3.56 -8.44 4.20
CA ARG A 406 2.72 -9.01 5.25
C ARG A 406 1.47 -9.58 4.62
N VAL A 407 1.22 -10.88 4.81
CA VAL A 407 -0.08 -11.50 4.55
C VAL A 407 -0.71 -11.76 5.91
N SER A 408 -1.87 -11.16 6.17
CA SER A 408 -2.49 -11.09 7.49
C SER A 408 -4.00 -10.93 7.34
N LEU A 409 -4.77 -11.75 8.05
CA LEU A 409 -6.22 -11.57 8.22
C LEU A 409 -6.56 -10.63 9.39
N HIS A 410 -5.55 -10.02 10.02
CA HIS A 410 -5.72 -9.22 11.23
C HIS A 410 -5.46 -7.73 11.02
N TYR A 411 -4.62 -7.34 10.05
CA TYR A 411 -4.28 -5.93 9.82
C TYR A 411 -3.76 -5.68 8.40
N ARG A 412 -4.03 -4.50 7.85
CA ARG A 412 -3.43 -3.93 6.64
C ARG A 412 -2.54 -2.72 6.99
N PHE A 413 -1.58 -2.40 6.11
CA PHE A 413 -0.77 -1.19 6.25
C PHE A 413 -1.54 0.06 5.82
N THR A 414 -1.44 1.13 6.61
CA THR A 414 -2.10 2.42 6.35
C THR A 414 -1.07 3.53 6.11
N ALA A 415 -0.20 3.79 7.09
CA ALA A 415 0.76 4.90 7.11
C ALA A 415 2.21 4.41 7.01
N VAL A 416 3.11 5.21 6.43
CA VAL A 416 4.56 4.96 6.41
C VAL A 416 5.36 6.24 6.68
N ALA A 417 6.37 6.14 7.53
CA ALA A 417 7.39 7.16 7.73
C ALA A 417 8.77 6.51 7.77
N VAL A 418 9.83 7.26 7.43
CA VAL A 418 11.20 6.75 7.37
C VAL A 418 12.12 7.72 8.07
N ASP A 419 12.92 7.20 9.00
CA ASP A 419 14.07 7.87 9.60
C ASP A 419 15.31 7.45 8.78
N PRO A 420 15.84 8.34 7.91
CA PRO A 420 16.79 7.94 6.88
C PRO A 420 18.23 7.97 7.40
N GLN A 421 19.04 7.03 6.92
CA GLN A 421 20.49 7.01 7.14
C GLN A 421 20.91 7.09 8.62
N VAL A 422 20.19 6.39 9.50
CA VAL A 422 20.50 6.30 10.93
C VAL A 422 21.90 5.71 11.11
N ARG A 423 22.82 6.50 11.67
CA ARG A 423 24.21 6.09 11.92
C ARG A 423 24.30 5.05 13.04
N THR A 424 25.29 4.19 12.91
CA THR A 424 25.56 3.06 13.81
C THR A 424 26.88 3.24 14.54
N VAL A 425 27.14 2.37 15.53
CA VAL A 425 28.41 2.29 16.26
C VAL A 425 29.62 2.07 15.32
N THR A 426 29.38 1.48 14.14
CA THR A 426 30.40 1.19 13.11
C THR A 426 30.43 2.23 11.97
N ASP A 427 29.75 3.38 12.13
CA ASP A 427 29.53 4.44 11.14
C ASP A 427 28.90 4.00 9.80
N GLU A 428 28.32 2.79 9.76
CA GLU A 428 27.39 2.40 8.70
C GLU A 428 26.06 3.12 8.89
N THR A 429 25.36 3.42 7.79
CA THR A 429 24.00 4.01 7.81
C THR A 429 22.95 3.01 7.35
N PHE A 430 21.79 3.01 8.01
CA PHE A 430 20.62 2.19 7.64
C PHE A 430 19.34 3.01 7.76
N ASP A 431 18.36 2.78 6.89
CA ASP A 431 17.05 3.43 7.03
C ASP A 431 16.16 2.64 7.98
N VAL A 432 15.47 3.36 8.87
CA VAL A 432 14.51 2.79 9.81
C VAL A 432 13.10 3.23 9.41
N ILE A 433 12.31 2.28 8.96
CA ILE A 433 10.98 2.44 8.41
C ILE A 433 9.97 2.12 9.51
N TYR A 434 9.01 3.02 9.70
CA TYR A 434 7.90 2.89 10.61
C TYR A 434 6.61 2.75 9.81
N VAL A 435 5.88 1.65 10.01
CA VAL A 435 4.65 1.32 9.25
C VAL A 435 3.48 1.21 10.21
N GLY A 436 2.46 2.03 10.00
CA GLY A 436 1.21 2.04 10.77
C GLY A 436 0.17 1.08 10.18
N THR A 437 -0.78 0.64 11.01
CA THR A 437 -1.87 -0.25 10.60
C THR A 437 -3.26 0.33 10.88
N ASP A 438 -4.26 -0.28 10.27
CA ASP A 438 -5.69 -0.18 10.64
C ASP A 438 -5.96 -0.59 12.10
N GLU A 439 -5.32 -1.65 12.60
CA GLU A 439 -5.43 -2.11 13.99
C GLU A 439 -4.55 -1.36 15.02
N GLY A 440 -4.22 -0.09 14.77
CA GLY A 440 -3.54 0.75 15.75
C GLY A 440 -2.10 0.37 16.10
N LYS A 441 -1.46 -0.50 15.30
CA LYS A 441 -0.09 -0.96 15.52
C LYS A 441 0.91 -0.13 14.73
N ILE A 442 2.15 -0.09 15.21
CA ILE A 442 3.31 0.43 14.49
C ILE A 442 4.38 -0.67 14.41
N LEU A 443 4.77 -1.05 13.19
CA LEU A 443 5.93 -1.90 12.93
C LEU A 443 7.18 -1.01 12.84
N LYS A 444 8.27 -1.42 13.50
CA LYS A 444 9.62 -0.89 13.27
C LYS A 444 10.38 -1.87 12.39
N VAL A 445 10.89 -1.40 11.26
CA VAL A 445 11.52 -2.22 10.21
C VAL A 445 12.82 -1.56 9.79
N VAL A 446 13.89 -2.33 9.62
CA VAL A 446 15.20 -1.84 9.17
C VAL A 446 15.45 -2.32 7.74
N ASN A 447 15.85 -1.41 6.86
CA ASN A 447 16.28 -1.71 5.50
C ASN A 447 17.75 -2.11 5.51
N VAL A 448 18.06 -3.41 5.36
CA VAL A 448 19.44 -3.90 5.38
C VAL A 448 19.91 -4.21 3.95
N PRO A 449 20.84 -3.43 3.36
CA PRO A 449 21.41 -3.74 2.05
C PRO A 449 22.23 -5.03 2.11
N SER A 450 21.97 -5.93 1.14
CA SER A 450 22.71 -7.18 0.94
C SER A 450 23.83 -6.97 -0.07
N ALA A 451 24.99 -7.62 0.14
CA ALA A 451 26.15 -7.46 -0.74
C ALA A 451 25.95 -8.10 -2.13
N ASN A 452 25.27 -9.26 -2.18
CA ASN A 452 25.13 -10.09 -3.37
C ASN A 452 23.66 -10.28 -3.79
N GLY A 453 22.79 -9.29 -3.54
CA GLY A 453 21.38 -9.40 -3.89
C GLY A 453 20.51 -8.24 -3.39
N PRO A 454 19.17 -8.32 -3.61
CA PRO A 454 18.23 -7.31 -3.13
C PRO A 454 18.21 -7.23 -1.59
N PRO A 455 17.85 -6.06 -1.01
CA PRO A 455 17.88 -5.83 0.44
C PRO A 455 16.92 -6.74 1.22
N GLN A 456 17.24 -6.89 2.52
CA GLN A 456 16.45 -7.61 3.50
C GLN A 456 15.72 -6.61 4.42
N ALA A 457 14.39 -6.66 4.45
CA ALA A 457 13.62 -6.06 5.53
C ALA A 457 13.79 -6.88 6.82
N VAL A 458 14.18 -6.21 7.90
CA VAL A 458 14.24 -6.81 9.25
C VAL A 458 13.15 -6.16 10.11
N VAL A 459 12.08 -6.89 10.40
CA VAL A 459 11.05 -6.41 11.33
C VAL A 459 11.56 -6.54 12.76
N VAL A 460 11.98 -5.41 13.33
CA VAL A 460 12.53 -5.30 14.69
C VAL A 460 11.41 -5.50 15.71
N SER A 461 10.31 -4.75 15.59
CA SER A 461 9.19 -4.87 16.53
C SER A 461 7.82 -4.55 15.94
N GLU A 462 6.78 -5.20 16.48
CA GLU A 462 5.38 -4.74 16.42
C GLU A 462 5.01 -4.11 17.76
N ASN A 463 4.34 -2.96 17.72
CA ASN A 463 4.08 -2.13 18.90
C ASN A 463 2.61 -1.71 18.88
N GLU A 464 1.83 -2.11 19.89
CA GLU A 464 0.39 -1.78 19.99
C GLU A 464 0.22 -0.38 20.61
N VAL A 465 0.04 0.65 19.78
CA VAL A 465 0.11 2.08 20.18
C VAL A 465 -1.27 2.69 20.42
N PHE A 466 -2.23 2.37 19.56
CA PHE A 466 -3.64 2.76 19.71
C PHE A 466 -4.48 1.55 20.16
N PRO A 467 -5.73 1.75 20.60
CA PRO A 467 -6.68 0.65 20.76
C PRO A 467 -6.89 -0.11 19.45
N ARG A 468 -7.45 -1.32 19.55
CA ARG A 468 -7.90 -2.07 18.36
C ARG A 468 -8.96 -1.29 17.58
N ASN A 469 -9.09 -1.60 16.29
CA ASN A 469 -9.93 -0.88 15.33
C ASN A 469 -9.57 0.62 15.13
N THR A 470 -8.47 1.13 15.70
CA THR A 470 -8.10 2.56 15.65
C THR A 470 -6.98 2.80 14.64
N ALA A 471 -7.34 3.16 13.41
CA ALA A 471 -6.40 3.26 12.30
C ALA A 471 -5.36 4.38 12.46
N VAL A 472 -4.08 4.04 12.23
CA VAL A 472 -2.99 5.01 12.13
C VAL A 472 -3.12 5.76 10.80
N LYS A 473 -3.70 6.97 10.81
CA LYS A 473 -3.90 7.80 9.63
C LYS A 473 -2.60 8.44 9.12
N GLN A 474 -1.74 8.91 10.01
CA GLN A 474 -0.45 9.52 9.62
C GLN A 474 0.69 9.14 10.58
N LEU A 475 1.90 9.12 10.03
CA LEU A 475 3.16 8.98 10.77
C LEU A 475 4.13 10.12 10.40
N ARG A 476 4.90 10.59 11.38
CA ARG A 476 6.03 11.50 11.21
C ARG A 476 7.18 11.11 12.16
N ILE A 477 8.41 11.29 11.72
CA ILE A 477 9.59 11.11 12.58
C ILE A 477 9.69 12.32 13.52
N ALA A 478 9.98 12.07 14.80
CA ALA A 478 10.16 13.12 15.80
C ALA A 478 11.66 13.39 16.04
N PRO A 479 12.05 14.60 16.48
CA PRO A 479 13.41 14.87 16.91
C PRO A 479 13.79 14.00 18.11
N GLY A 480 14.97 13.37 18.02
CA GLY A 480 15.51 12.44 19.03
C GLY A 480 15.40 10.97 18.63
N TYR A 481 16.43 10.19 18.93
CA TYR A 481 16.60 8.83 18.41
C TYR A 481 15.39 7.92 18.67
N GLY A 482 14.86 7.35 17.58
CA GLY A 482 13.82 6.31 17.62
C GLY A 482 12.43 6.79 18.03
N ARG A 483 12.14 8.08 17.95
CA ARG A 483 10.85 8.68 18.32
C ARG A 483 9.96 8.92 17.10
N VAL A 484 8.67 8.63 17.24
CA VAL A 484 7.67 8.75 16.15
C VAL A 484 6.42 9.44 16.66
N ILE A 485 5.90 10.40 15.89
CA ILE A 485 4.55 10.96 16.04
C ILE A 485 3.60 10.09 15.23
N ALA A 486 2.55 9.58 15.87
CA ALA A 486 1.48 8.83 15.23
C ALA A 486 0.14 9.52 15.45
N VAL A 487 -0.69 9.56 14.41
CA VAL A 487 -1.96 10.30 14.38
C VAL A 487 -3.11 9.36 14.02
N SER A 488 -4.12 9.34 14.89
CA SER A 488 -5.46 8.78 14.61
C SER A 488 -6.46 9.94 14.38
N SER A 489 -7.74 9.65 14.14
CA SER A 489 -8.79 10.68 14.12
C SER A 489 -8.88 11.47 15.43
N ASP A 490 -8.80 10.77 16.57
CA ASP A 490 -9.23 11.29 17.88
C ASP A 490 -8.09 11.51 18.89
N GLU A 491 -6.90 10.96 18.62
CA GLU A 491 -5.73 11.12 19.48
C GLU A 491 -4.41 11.06 18.69
N VAL A 492 -3.41 11.79 19.20
CA VAL A 492 -2.06 11.88 18.63
C VAL A 492 -1.05 11.45 19.69
N LYS A 493 -0.10 10.59 19.33
CA LYS A 493 0.85 9.96 20.26
C LYS A 493 2.30 10.17 19.84
N LEU A 494 3.12 10.65 20.77
CA LEU A 494 4.58 10.61 20.67
C LEU A 494 5.06 9.28 21.29
N VAL A 495 5.68 8.44 20.48
CA VAL A 495 6.05 7.06 20.83
C VAL A 495 7.57 6.91 20.78
N SER A 496 8.17 6.40 21.85
CA SER A 496 9.58 5.99 21.84
C SER A 496 9.69 4.52 21.46
N LEU A 497 10.35 4.21 20.34
CA LEU A 497 10.45 2.86 19.77
C LEU A 497 11.89 2.29 19.83
N ASN A 498 12.65 2.70 20.84
CA ASN A 498 14.02 2.26 21.15
C ASN A 498 14.04 1.45 22.46
N HIS A 499 13.39 0.29 22.46
CA HIS A 499 13.19 -0.60 23.61
C HIS A 499 14.45 -1.41 24.02
N CYS A 500 15.64 -0.81 23.95
CA CYS A 500 16.93 -1.50 24.14
C CYS A 500 17.05 -2.11 25.55
N ALA A 501 16.72 -1.34 26.59
CA ALA A 501 16.84 -1.71 28.00
C ALA A 501 15.90 -2.86 28.46
N ASN A 502 15.16 -3.48 27.54
CA ASN A 502 14.42 -4.71 27.80
C ASN A 502 15.32 -5.97 27.70
N TYR A 503 16.57 -5.84 27.24
CA TYR A 503 17.46 -6.96 26.92
C TYR A 503 18.74 -6.97 27.76
N ASN A 504 18.84 -7.90 28.71
CA ASN A 504 19.99 -8.08 29.59
C ASN A 504 21.02 -9.13 29.09
N LYS A 505 21.03 -9.44 27.79
CA LYS A 505 22.01 -10.32 27.15
C LYS A 505 22.50 -9.75 25.83
N CYS A 506 23.81 -9.90 25.59
CA CYS A 506 24.42 -9.48 24.34
C CYS A 506 23.85 -10.20 23.11
N SER A 507 23.58 -11.51 23.20
CA SER A 507 22.93 -12.28 22.12
C SER A 507 21.63 -11.63 21.69
N ASP A 508 20.72 -11.45 22.66
CA ASP A 508 19.36 -10.98 22.45
C ASP A 508 19.36 -9.52 21.94
N CYS A 509 20.32 -8.70 22.40
CA CYS A 509 20.55 -7.33 21.96
C CYS A 509 21.08 -7.23 20.50
N LEU A 510 22.03 -8.09 20.10
CA LEU A 510 22.55 -8.12 18.73
C LEU A 510 21.57 -8.76 17.74
N GLU A 511 20.90 -9.84 18.14
CA GLU A 511 19.91 -10.54 17.33
C GLU A 511 18.70 -9.65 16.98
N LEU A 512 18.41 -8.63 17.79
CA LEU A 512 17.41 -7.59 17.49
C LEU A 512 17.71 -6.87 16.16
N ARG A 513 18.99 -6.60 15.84
CA ARG A 513 19.47 -5.88 14.63
C ARG A 513 18.85 -4.48 14.46
N ASP A 514 18.70 -3.72 15.55
CA ASP A 514 18.18 -2.34 15.56
C ASP A 514 19.33 -1.30 15.58
N PRO A 515 19.43 -0.38 14.60
CA PRO A 515 20.41 0.72 14.61
C PRO A 515 20.42 1.56 15.89
N HIS A 516 19.30 1.63 16.62
CA HIS A 516 19.16 2.43 17.83
C HIS A 516 19.77 1.79 19.08
N CYS A 517 20.05 0.48 19.05
CA CYS A 517 20.46 -0.29 20.22
C CYS A 517 21.84 -0.92 20.02
N ALA A 518 22.68 -0.88 21.05
CA ALA A 518 23.97 -1.54 21.07
C ALA A 518 24.27 -2.12 22.45
N TRP A 519 25.09 -3.16 22.51
CA TRP A 519 25.48 -3.79 23.76
C TRP A 519 26.66 -3.06 24.40
N ASP A 520 26.51 -2.58 25.63
CA ASP A 520 27.59 -1.98 26.43
C ASP A 520 28.40 -3.08 27.12
N SER A 521 29.63 -3.31 26.66
CA SER A 521 30.48 -4.38 27.20
C SER A 521 31.02 -4.11 28.61
N ILE A 522 30.89 -2.88 29.12
CA ILE A 522 31.35 -2.51 30.48
C ILE A 522 30.19 -2.65 31.46
N LYS A 523 28.99 -2.17 31.11
CA LYS A 523 27.78 -2.28 31.94
C LYS A 523 27.11 -3.65 31.85
N SER A 524 27.40 -4.42 30.80
CA SER A 524 26.70 -5.67 30.47
C SER A 524 25.18 -5.48 30.32
N ASP A 525 24.80 -4.45 29.54
CA ASP A 525 23.40 -4.08 29.30
C ASP A 525 23.19 -3.55 27.86
N CYS A 526 21.97 -3.63 27.34
CA CYS A 526 21.61 -3.20 25.99
C CYS A 526 21.14 -1.73 25.99
N VAL A 527 22.02 -0.82 25.59
CA VAL A 527 21.82 0.63 25.69
C VAL A 527 21.36 1.24 24.36
N SER A 528 20.65 2.37 24.44
CA SER A 528 20.35 3.19 23.28
C SER A 528 21.58 4.02 22.89
N VAL A 529 21.98 4.00 21.61
CA VAL A 529 23.23 4.61 21.11
C VAL A 529 23.36 6.09 21.47
N ASP A 530 22.26 6.85 21.37
CA ASP A 530 22.09 8.26 21.79
C ASP A 530 22.58 8.58 23.23
N ARG A 531 22.59 7.59 24.13
CA ARG A 531 23.01 7.76 25.54
C ARG A 531 24.49 7.46 25.79
N ALA A 532 25.24 7.06 24.76
CA ALA A 532 26.64 6.67 24.90
C ALA A 532 27.58 7.81 24.47
N THR A 533 28.43 8.26 25.40
CA THR A 533 29.46 9.28 25.15
C THR A 533 30.71 8.74 24.47
N THR A 534 30.85 7.43 24.29
CA THR A 534 32.01 6.79 23.64
C THR A 534 31.59 5.46 23.04
N PHE A 535 31.93 5.23 21.77
CA PHE A 535 31.49 4.06 21.02
C PHE A 535 32.44 2.84 21.14
N SER A 536 33.64 3.01 21.72
CA SER A 536 34.71 1.99 21.73
C SER A 536 34.43 0.73 22.57
N TYR A 537 33.39 0.74 23.41
CA TYR A 537 32.93 -0.40 24.21
C TYR A 537 31.53 -0.88 23.81
N LEU A 538 30.93 -0.28 22.77
CA LEU A 538 29.65 -0.71 22.23
C LEU A 538 29.85 -1.78 21.17
N ILE A 539 29.00 -2.81 21.20
CA ILE A 539 28.98 -3.88 20.21
C ILE A 539 27.65 -3.83 19.45
N GLN A 540 27.71 -3.83 18.13
CA GLN A 540 26.54 -3.78 17.24
C GLN A 540 26.75 -4.66 15.99
N ASP A 541 25.66 -5.22 15.45
CA ASP A 541 25.64 -5.98 14.20
C ASP A 541 24.23 -5.96 13.59
N ILE A 542 24.04 -5.18 12.53
CA ILE A 542 22.74 -5.02 11.86
C ILE A 542 22.66 -5.83 10.56
N ARG A 543 23.82 -6.21 9.99
CA ARG A 543 23.89 -7.02 8.76
C ARG A 543 23.62 -8.49 9.03
N ASN A 544 24.27 -9.06 10.04
CA ASN A 544 24.17 -10.48 10.37
C ASN A 544 23.40 -10.69 11.69
N GLY A 545 23.55 -9.78 12.66
CA GLY A 545 23.05 -9.98 14.03
C GLY A 545 23.82 -11.08 14.79
N SER A 546 25.13 -11.22 14.53
CA SER A 546 25.89 -12.37 14.99
C SER A 546 26.25 -12.27 16.48
N SER A 547 25.63 -13.12 17.29
CA SER A 547 25.97 -13.31 18.71
C SER A 547 27.40 -13.84 18.94
N LEU A 548 28.15 -14.19 17.89
CA LEU A 548 29.59 -14.45 17.98
C LEU A 548 30.37 -13.21 18.45
N LYS A 549 29.95 -11.99 18.07
CA LYS A 549 30.61 -10.74 18.53
C LYS A 549 30.54 -10.53 20.05
N CYS A 550 29.67 -11.26 20.75
CA CYS A 550 29.58 -11.22 22.21
C CYS A 550 30.72 -11.98 22.92
N ARG A 551 31.47 -12.83 22.20
CA ARG A 551 32.59 -13.62 22.76
C ARG A 551 33.91 -12.87 22.54
N GLY A 552 34.16 -11.82 23.32
CA GLY A 552 35.12 -10.78 22.92
C GLY A 552 36.00 -10.09 23.97
N ARG A 553 36.05 -10.54 25.24
CA ARG A 553 37.15 -10.28 26.23
C ARG A 553 36.79 -10.84 27.61
N SER A 554 37.00 -12.14 27.81
CA SER A 554 37.27 -12.62 29.17
C SER A 554 38.73 -12.28 29.46
N PHE A 555 39.00 -11.49 30.51
CA PHE A 555 40.33 -11.46 31.12
C PHE A 555 40.43 -12.70 32.01
N ASP A 556 40.68 -13.84 31.39
CA ASP A 556 40.90 -15.10 32.10
C ASP A 556 42.19 -14.95 32.91
N ASN A 557 42.04 -14.76 34.22
CA ASN A 557 43.14 -14.78 35.19
C ASN A 557 43.64 -16.22 35.39
N ALA A 558 44.13 -16.83 34.31
CA ALA A 558 44.83 -18.10 34.33
C ALA A 558 46.15 -17.91 35.08
N VAL A 559 46.22 -18.44 36.30
CA VAL A 559 47.45 -18.46 37.11
C VAL A 559 48.52 -19.25 36.35
N PRO A 560 49.73 -18.68 36.16
CA PRO A 560 50.81 -19.38 35.46
C PRO A 560 51.49 -20.37 36.42
N ASP A 561 50.97 -21.60 36.49
CA ASP A 561 51.69 -22.70 37.12
C ASP A 561 52.99 -22.99 36.36
N LYS A 562 54.07 -23.13 37.13
CA LYS A 562 55.40 -23.46 36.62
C LYS A 562 55.60 -24.97 36.65
N GLU A 563 56.09 -25.56 35.57
CA GLU A 563 57.11 -26.59 35.73
C GLU A 563 58.08 -26.73 34.53
N ASN A 564 59.31 -26.25 34.78
CA ASN A 564 60.59 -26.88 34.45
C ASN A 564 60.66 -27.76 33.20
N GLY A 565 61.20 -27.17 32.13
CA GLY A 565 61.39 -27.82 30.84
C GLY A 565 62.60 -28.74 30.69
N ALA A 566 62.78 -29.16 29.45
CA ALA A 566 64.01 -29.70 28.88
C ALA A 566 64.07 -29.34 27.39
N PHE A 567 65.21 -28.80 26.93
CA PHE A 567 65.58 -28.81 25.52
C PHE A 567 66.35 -30.11 25.22
N PRO A 568 66.30 -30.60 23.97
CA PRO A 568 67.47 -30.37 23.12
C PRO A 568 67.13 -29.67 21.81
N VAL A 569 68.17 -29.10 21.20
CA VAL A 569 68.17 -28.62 19.81
C VAL A 569 68.80 -29.70 18.94
N ASP A 570 68.19 -30.00 17.81
CA ASP A 570 68.89 -30.19 16.54
C ASP A 570 67.90 -29.99 15.39
N GLY A 571 68.39 -29.59 14.22
CA GLY A 571 67.53 -29.17 13.10
C GLY A 571 67.93 -29.80 11.77
N ASN A 572 66.94 -29.92 10.89
CA ASN A 572 67.11 -29.85 9.43
C ASN A 572 65.75 -29.52 8.81
N GLY A 573 65.77 -28.94 7.60
CA GLY A 573 64.57 -28.60 6.85
C GLY A 573 64.17 -29.69 5.84
N LEU A 574 63.55 -29.23 4.75
CA LEU A 574 62.89 -29.96 3.66
C LEU A 574 61.40 -30.25 3.88
N ASP A 575 60.70 -30.11 2.77
CA ASP A 575 59.26 -30.15 2.58
C ASP A 575 58.72 -31.59 2.62
N VAL A 576 57.41 -31.74 2.89
CA VAL A 576 56.52 -32.67 2.18
C VAL A 576 55.08 -32.38 2.61
N GLU A 577 54.19 -32.17 1.65
CA GLU A 577 52.74 -32.16 1.90
C GLU A 577 52.27 -33.56 2.27
N LYS A 578 51.33 -33.67 3.23
CA LYS A 578 50.55 -34.90 3.35
C LYS A 578 49.14 -34.67 3.87
N GLU A 579 48.19 -34.86 2.99
CA GLU A 579 46.78 -35.00 3.32
C GLU A 579 46.55 -36.19 4.25
N LEU A 580 45.49 -36.12 5.05
CA LEU A 580 44.84 -37.30 5.60
C LEU A 580 43.34 -37.21 5.30
N SER A 581 42.85 -38.17 4.51
CA SER A 581 41.51 -38.21 3.94
C SER A 581 40.42 -38.53 4.97
N ASP A 582 39.28 -37.84 4.88
CA ASP A 582 38.05 -38.21 5.59
C ASP A 582 37.02 -38.79 4.57
N PRO A 583 36.64 -40.08 4.65
CA PRO A 583 36.12 -40.81 3.48
C PRO A 583 34.58 -40.92 3.43
N LEU A 584 33.86 -39.86 3.02
CA LEU A 584 32.42 -39.98 2.73
C LEU A 584 31.83 -38.87 1.82
N LEU A 585 32.10 -38.90 0.51
CA LEU A 585 31.23 -38.30 -0.54
C LEU A 585 31.72 -38.61 -1.99
N ASN A 586 31.63 -39.88 -2.43
CA ASN A 586 31.78 -40.18 -3.86
C ASN A 586 30.47 -39.84 -4.60
N LEU A 587 30.47 -38.74 -5.34
CA LEU A 587 29.47 -38.39 -6.33
C LEU A 587 30.12 -38.49 -7.71
N ASP A 588 29.71 -39.49 -8.48
CA ASP A 588 30.28 -39.81 -9.80
C ASP A 588 29.79 -38.80 -10.85
N SER A 589 30.72 -38.07 -11.45
CA SER A 589 30.46 -37.00 -12.43
C SER A 589 31.40 -37.10 -13.63
N GLY A 590 31.14 -38.09 -14.49
CA GLY A 590 31.83 -38.22 -15.77
C GLY A 590 31.72 -36.96 -16.63
N PHE A 591 32.86 -36.36 -16.94
CA PHE A 591 33.03 -35.43 -18.04
C PHE A 591 33.30 -36.24 -19.31
N ASP A 592 32.43 -36.11 -20.33
CA ASP A 592 32.78 -36.45 -21.70
C ASP A 592 33.28 -35.19 -22.43
N GLU A 593 34.38 -35.31 -23.16
CA GLU A 593 34.97 -34.21 -23.94
C GLU A 593 34.18 -33.92 -25.22
N CYS A 594 34.23 -32.66 -25.67
CA CYS A 594 33.80 -32.26 -27.01
C CYS A 594 34.91 -31.41 -27.65
N ASN A 595 35.77 -32.06 -28.44
CA ASN A 595 36.75 -31.40 -29.30
C ASN A 595 36.33 -31.45 -30.79
N ASP A 596 36.96 -30.59 -31.58
CA ASP A 596 36.99 -30.50 -33.04
C ASP A 596 35.78 -29.93 -33.84
N VAL A 597 36.00 -28.69 -34.31
CA VAL A 597 35.88 -28.22 -35.71
C VAL A 597 34.66 -28.64 -36.54
N ASP A 598 33.62 -27.78 -36.58
CA ASP A 598 33.30 -26.97 -37.79
C ASP A 598 32.16 -25.93 -37.56
N PRO A 599 32.18 -24.72 -38.15
CA PRO A 599 31.34 -23.60 -37.72
C PRO A 599 30.01 -23.47 -38.49
N ALA A 600 29.14 -24.50 -38.49
CA ALA A 600 27.92 -24.48 -39.32
C ALA A 600 26.63 -25.16 -38.77
N LYS A 601 26.41 -25.21 -37.45
CA LYS A 601 25.08 -25.40 -36.81
C LYS A 601 25.13 -25.04 -35.32
N GLY A 602 24.10 -24.37 -34.80
CA GLY A 602 23.99 -24.05 -33.37
C GLY A 602 23.35 -25.20 -32.57
N CYS A 603 24.01 -25.65 -31.51
CA CYS A 603 23.51 -26.72 -30.64
C CYS A 603 22.38 -26.24 -29.71
N THR A 604 21.15 -26.70 -29.95
CA THR A 604 20.02 -26.49 -29.04
C THR A 604 20.05 -27.48 -27.88
N SER A 605 20.56 -27.08 -26.73
CA SER A 605 20.53 -27.87 -25.49
C SER A 605 19.11 -27.98 -24.93
N GLN A 606 18.32 -28.94 -25.43
CA GLN A 606 17.11 -29.39 -24.75
C GLN A 606 17.48 -30.28 -23.55
N SER A 607 17.55 -29.68 -22.36
CA SER A 607 17.72 -30.40 -21.09
C SER A 607 16.47 -31.25 -20.79
N LYS A 608 16.42 -32.46 -21.35
CA LYS A 608 15.30 -33.40 -21.20
C LYS A 608 15.30 -33.99 -19.79
N LEU A 609 14.73 -33.26 -18.85
CA LEU A 609 14.63 -33.63 -17.43
C LEU A 609 13.83 -34.93 -17.26
N THR A 610 14.53 -36.07 -17.15
CA THR A 610 13.93 -37.40 -16.96
C THR A 610 13.45 -37.59 -15.52
N LEU A 611 12.38 -36.89 -15.15
CA LEU A 611 11.67 -37.07 -13.89
C LEU A 611 11.02 -38.46 -13.85
N TYR A 612 11.54 -39.32 -12.97
CA TYR A 612 11.05 -40.65 -12.60
C TYR A 612 10.96 -41.71 -13.70
N SER A 613 11.65 -42.83 -13.48
CA SER A 613 11.31 -44.10 -14.14
C SER A 613 9.86 -44.49 -13.82
N SER A 614 9.14 -45.05 -14.80
CA SER A 614 7.72 -45.40 -14.72
C SER A 614 7.35 -46.21 -13.48
N ASN A 615 8.26 -47.08 -13.01
CA ASN A 615 8.10 -47.90 -11.81
C ASN A 615 7.85 -47.04 -10.54
N TYR A 616 8.49 -45.88 -10.41
CA TYR A 616 8.26 -44.97 -9.28
C TYR A 616 6.88 -44.31 -9.36
N LEU A 617 6.44 -43.89 -10.55
CA LEU A 617 5.12 -43.29 -10.73
C LEU A 617 4.00 -44.28 -10.39
N VAL A 618 4.14 -45.55 -10.78
CA VAL A 618 3.21 -46.62 -10.38
C VAL A 618 3.18 -46.80 -8.86
N VAL A 619 4.34 -46.82 -8.18
CA VAL A 619 4.42 -46.94 -6.71
C VAL A 619 3.80 -45.73 -6.00
N ILE A 620 4.01 -44.51 -6.50
CA ILE A 620 3.42 -43.28 -5.96
C ILE A 620 1.90 -43.30 -6.14
N VAL A 621 1.39 -43.59 -7.34
CA VAL A 621 -0.07 -43.64 -7.60
C VAL A 621 -0.74 -44.74 -6.77
N ALA A 622 -0.12 -45.93 -6.67
CA ALA A 622 -0.65 -47.02 -5.86
C ALA A 622 -0.68 -46.69 -4.35
N SER A 623 0.39 -46.13 -3.80
CA SER A 623 0.45 -45.75 -2.37
C SER A 623 -0.49 -44.59 -2.03
N VAL A 624 -0.64 -43.60 -2.92
CA VAL A 624 -1.63 -42.51 -2.78
C VAL A 624 -3.05 -43.06 -2.84
N ALA A 625 -3.37 -43.96 -3.77
CA ALA A 625 -4.69 -44.59 -3.88
C ALA A 625 -5.06 -45.42 -2.63
N VAL A 626 -4.11 -46.22 -2.12
CA VAL A 626 -4.29 -46.96 -0.85
C VAL A 626 -4.47 -46.01 0.33
N GLY A 627 -3.71 -44.90 0.38
CA GLY A 627 -3.87 -43.86 1.39
C GLY A 627 -5.26 -43.23 1.38
N PHE A 628 -5.78 -42.82 0.22
CA PHE A 628 -7.13 -42.28 0.09
C PHE A 628 -8.22 -43.29 0.43
N LEU A 629 -8.07 -44.57 0.06
CA LEU A 629 -9.00 -45.63 0.47
C LEU A 629 -9.01 -45.81 2.00
N PHE A 630 -7.85 -45.78 2.66
CA PHE A 630 -7.75 -45.92 4.11
C PHE A 630 -8.35 -44.72 4.86
N VAL A 631 -8.10 -43.49 4.38
CA VAL A 631 -8.71 -42.26 4.92
C VAL A 631 -10.21 -42.22 4.68
N GLY A 632 -10.67 -42.61 3.49
CA GLY A 632 -12.09 -42.70 3.16
C GLY A 632 -12.84 -43.73 4.02
N PHE A 633 -12.26 -44.92 4.20
CA PHE A 633 -12.84 -45.98 5.03
C PHE A 633 -12.86 -45.60 6.51
N THR A 634 -11.78 -45.04 7.05
CA THR A 634 -11.74 -44.61 8.47
C THR A 634 -12.67 -43.42 8.74
N CYS A 635 -12.76 -42.45 7.83
CA CYS A 635 -13.72 -41.35 7.94
C CYS A 635 -15.18 -41.87 7.86
N GLY A 636 -15.48 -42.72 6.88
CA GLY A 636 -16.80 -43.36 6.73
C GLY A 636 -17.20 -44.20 7.94
N TYR A 637 -16.26 -44.95 8.53
CA TYR A 637 -16.47 -45.73 9.75
C TYR A 637 -16.77 -44.84 10.97
N LEU A 638 -16.05 -43.73 11.13
CA LEU A 638 -16.28 -42.76 12.20
C LEU A 638 -17.62 -42.03 12.04
N VAL A 639 -17.99 -41.66 10.80
CA VAL A 639 -19.30 -41.06 10.49
C VAL A 639 -20.43 -42.05 10.73
N GLY A 640 -20.32 -43.29 10.24
CA GLY A 640 -21.30 -44.35 10.45
C GLY A 640 -21.56 -44.64 11.93
N ARG A 641 -20.51 -44.67 12.76
CA ARG A 641 -20.64 -44.79 14.22
C ARG A 641 -21.24 -43.55 14.90
N ARG A 642 -21.20 -42.38 14.28
CA ARG A 642 -21.77 -41.14 14.84
C ARG A 642 -23.28 -40.99 14.56
N PHE A 643 -23.83 -41.75 13.60
CA PHE A 643 -25.25 -41.71 13.23
C PHE A 643 -26.08 -42.91 13.70
N GLN A 644 -25.49 -43.91 14.36
CA GLN A 644 -26.26 -44.95 15.07
C GLN A 644 -26.67 -44.50 16.49
N ALA A 645 -27.61 -43.55 16.56
CA ALA A 645 -28.28 -43.18 17.80
C ALA A 645 -29.41 -44.20 18.14
N HIS A 646 -29.70 -44.39 19.43
CA HIS A 646 -30.81 -45.25 19.88
C HIS A 646 -32.18 -44.72 19.46
N SER A 647 -33.08 -45.63 19.10
CA SER A 647 -34.46 -45.35 18.70
C SER A 647 -35.40 -45.17 19.89
N GLN A 648 -36.13 -44.04 19.96
CA GLN A 648 -37.35 -43.92 20.78
C GLN A 648 -38.43 -43.03 20.11
N PHE A 649 -39.32 -43.68 19.37
CA PHE A 649 -40.73 -43.29 19.11
C PHE A 649 -40.98 -41.97 18.31
N PRO A 650 -42.23 -41.70 17.84
CA PRO A 650 -42.71 -42.36 16.62
C PRO A 650 -43.46 -41.42 15.61
N ASN A 651 -43.79 -42.00 14.45
CA ASN A 651 -44.86 -41.56 13.52
C ASN A 651 -44.77 -40.15 12.89
N GLN A 652 -44.16 -40.05 11.71
CA GLN A 652 -44.92 -39.78 10.48
C GLN A 652 -44.16 -40.24 9.21
N PRO A 653 -44.83 -40.61 8.10
CA PRO A 653 -44.19 -41.31 6.98
C PRO A 653 -43.98 -40.44 5.73
N PHE A 654 -42.74 -40.33 5.23
CA PHE A 654 -42.46 -39.80 3.87
C PHE A 654 -41.07 -40.19 3.33
N ILE A 655 -40.93 -41.42 2.79
CA ILE A 655 -39.88 -41.74 1.79
C ILE A 655 -40.42 -42.76 0.77
N GLU A 656 -40.91 -42.28 -0.37
CA GLU A 656 -40.91 -43.04 -1.64
C GLU A 656 -40.76 -42.05 -2.81
N GLN A 657 -39.52 -41.84 -3.29
CA GLN A 657 -39.29 -41.02 -4.49
C GLN A 657 -38.03 -41.39 -5.30
N HIS A 658 -37.54 -42.64 -5.18
CA HIS A 658 -36.35 -43.13 -5.91
C HIS A 658 -36.57 -44.53 -6.51
N ASN A 659 -37.74 -44.73 -7.14
CA ASN A 659 -38.05 -45.96 -7.89
C ASN A 659 -39.16 -45.71 -8.94
N HIS A 660 -38.94 -44.83 -9.95
CA HIS A 660 -39.86 -44.77 -11.10
C HIS A 660 -39.34 -44.11 -12.41
N LEU A 661 -38.02 -43.91 -12.56
CA LEU A 661 -37.45 -43.19 -13.72
C LEU A 661 -37.47 -44.01 -15.03
N ASP A 662 -37.54 -45.34 -14.97
CA ASP A 662 -37.52 -46.25 -16.13
C ASP A 662 -38.89 -46.53 -16.78
N ARG A 663 -39.88 -45.61 -16.66
CA ARG A 663 -41.26 -45.91 -17.13
C ARG A 663 -42.07 -44.81 -17.82
N LEU A 664 -41.40 -43.79 -18.39
CA LEU A 664 -42.06 -42.71 -19.16
C LEU A 664 -41.71 -42.65 -20.66
N THR A 665 -41.15 -43.73 -21.23
CA THR A 665 -40.90 -43.88 -22.68
C THR A 665 -41.83 -44.90 -23.33
N ALA A 666 -43.13 -44.87 -22.99
CA ALA A 666 -44.18 -45.58 -23.72
C ALA A 666 -45.53 -44.83 -23.65
N ASN A 667 -46.13 -44.61 -24.83
CA ASN A 667 -47.56 -44.71 -25.19
C ASN A 667 -48.62 -44.79 -24.05
N GLN A 668 -49.78 -44.12 -24.11
CA GLN A 668 -50.42 -43.41 -25.24
C GLN A 668 -51.70 -42.64 -24.81
N ASN A 669 -52.10 -41.64 -25.63
CA ASN A 669 -53.49 -41.26 -25.97
C ASN A 669 -54.47 -40.63 -24.93
N SER A 670 -55.54 -40.07 -25.52
CA SER A 670 -56.85 -39.68 -24.94
C SER A 670 -56.94 -38.48 -23.99
N PHE A 671 -57.35 -37.35 -24.59
CA PHE A 671 -58.51 -36.54 -24.17
C PHE A 671 -59.35 -37.07 -22.98
N LEU A 672 -59.64 -36.19 -22.03
CA LEU A 672 -61.00 -35.62 -21.86
C LEU A 672 -60.97 -34.40 -20.93
N ALA A 673 -61.98 -33.53 -21.04
CA ALA A 673 -62.10 -32.32 -20.23
C ALA A 673 -63.52 -32.17 -19.66
N THR A 674 -63.62 -31.74 -18.40
CA THR A 674 -64.88 -31.32 -17.76
C THR A 674 -64.69 -30.05 -16.95
N LYS A 675 -65.59 -29.09 -17.16
CA LYS A 675 -65.66 -27.79 -16.47
C LYS A 675 -66.33 -27.94 -15.10
N THR A 676 -66.11 -26.99 -14.17
CA THR A 676 -67.20 -26.11 -13.68
C THR A 676 -66.71 -24.87 -12.92
N LYS A 677 -67.23 -23.70 -13.32
CA LYS A 677 -67.65 -22.51 -12.53
C LYS A 677 -66.67 -21.91 -11.48
N THR A 678 -66.04 -20.75 -11.71
CA THR A 678 -66.54 -19.34 -11.64
C THR A 678 -67.00 -18.89 -10.25
N VAL A 679 -66.31 -17.91 -9.63
CA VAL A 679 -66.65 -16.47 -9.40
C VAL A 679 -65.54 -15.88 -8.48
N ASN A 680 -65.05 -14.63 -8.46
CA ASN A 680 -65.32 -13.32 -9.12
C ASN A 680 -63.97 -12.75 -9.72
N LEU A 681 -63.80 -11.61 -10.42
CA LEU A 681 -63.89 -10.15 -10.14
C LEU A 681 -63.12 -9.61 -8.90
N ASP A 682 -62.35 -8.51 -8.97
CA ASP A 682 -61.89 -7.73 -10.14
C ASP A 682 -60.69 -6.81 -9.82
N VAL A 683 -59.85 -6.49 -10.83
CA VAL A 683 -58.93 -5.33 -10.84
C VAL A 683 -58.94 -4.72 -12.25
N LEU A 684 -59.25 -3.43 -12.35
CA LEU A 684 -59.58 -2.79 -13.62
C LEU A 684 -58.35 -2.42 -14.48
N ASN A 685 -58.49 -2.67 -15.79
CA ASN A 685 -57.58 -2.21 -16.85
C ASN A 685 -57.55 -0.69 -17.01
N VAL A 686 -56.43 -0.18 -17.52
CA VAL A 686 -56.43 0.88 -18.53
C VAL A 686 -55.61 0.38 -19.72
N SER A 687 -56.18 0.41 -20.91
CA SER A 687 -55.66 -0.22 -22.13
C SER A 687 -54.89 0.74 -23.04
N SER A 688 -53.98 0.20 -23.83
CA SER A 688 -53.44 0.87 -25.02
C SER A 688 -54.43 0.81 -26.19
N ASP A 689 -54.40 1.83 -27.06
CA ASP A 689 -54.19 1.70 -28.53
C ASP A 689 -54.77 2.89 -29.30
N SER A 690 -53.91 3.60 -30.06
CA SER A 690 -54.30 4.29 -31.31
C SER A 690 -53.08 4.70 -32.16
N LEU A 691 -52.98 4.12 -33.34
CA LEU A 691 -52.26 4.58 -34.54
C LEU A 691 -53.32 4.72 -35.66
N PRO A 692 -53.05 5.26 -36.89
CA PRO A 692 -51.80 5.69 -37.54
C PRO A 692 -51.97 7.17 -38.08
N PRO A 693 -51.43 7.67 -39.23
CA PRO A 693 -50.43 7.16 -40.20
C PRO A 693 -49.31 8.17 -40.61
N LYS A 694 -48.65 7.87 -41.74
CA LYS A 694 -47.41 8.45 -42.29
C LYS A 694 -47.55 9.88 -42.86
N LYS A 695 -46.37 10.51 -43.09
CA LYS A 695 -46.18 11.70 -43.95
C LYS A 695 -46.29 11.34 -45.44
N ASP A 696 -46.69 12.33 -46.24
CA ASP A 696 -46.35 12.48 -47.66
C ASP A 696 -46.09 13.97 -47.99
N ASN A 697 -45.53 14.27 -49.16
CA ASN A 697 -45.08 15.62 -49.54
C ASN A 697 -46.07 16.38 -50.45
N LEU A 698 -46.35 17.66 -50.15
CA LEU A 698 -46.34 18.75 -51.14
C LEU A 698 -46.26 20.12 -50.42
N GLY A 699 -45.88 21.19 -51.13
CA GLY A 699 -45.54 22.49 -50.53
C GLY A 699 -46.54 23.63 -50.77
N SER A 700 -46.04 24.86 -50.59
CA SER A 700 -46.59 26.18 -50.97
C SER A 700 -47.23 27.06 -49.86
N LEU A 701 -46.55 28.18 -49.59
CA LEU A 701 -47.09 29.53 -49.32
C LEU A 701 -48.30 29.73 -48.36
N LYS A 702 -48.04 30.33 -47.19
CA LYS A 702 -48.18 31.80 -46.99
C LYS A 702 -47.66 32.30 -45.64
N ASN A 703 -47.36 33.60 -45.59
CA ASN A 703 -46.97 34.34 -44.38
C ASN A 703 -48.17 34.62 -43.48
N LEU A 704 -47.95 34.68 -42.16
CA LEU A 704 -48.69 35.57 -41.26
C LEU A 704 -47.87 35.83 -39.98
N ASN A 705 -47.53 37.11 -39.73
CA ASN A 705 -46.95 37.55 -38.47
C ASN A 705 -48.09 37.87 -37.48
N ILE A 706 -47.92 37.49 -36.21
CA ILE A 706 -48.48 38.17 -35.03
C ILE A 706 -47.50 37.89 -33.88
N ALA A 707 -47.22 38.91 -33.06
CA ALA A 707 -46.43 38.78 -31.85
C ALA A 707 -47.33 38.73 -30.62
N ASN A 708 -46.89 38.06 -29.55
CA ASN A 708 -47.19 38.50 -28.19
C ASN A 708 -46.24 37.87 -27.17
N GLU A 709 -46.17 38.50 -26.00
CA GLU A 709 -45.31 38.13 -24.87
C GLU A 709 -45.89 36.97 -24.06
N GLY A 710 -45.04 36.25 -23.30
CA GLY A 710 -45.50 35.15 -22.43
C GLY A 710 -44.36 34.42 -21.75
N THR A 711 -44.00 34.83 -20.52
CA THR A 711 -43.02 34.13 -19.68
C THR A 711 -43.58 32.83 -19.11
N LEU A 712 -42.84 31.72 -19.24
CA LEU A 712 -43.12 30.49 -18.48
C LEU A 712 -41.84 29.67 -18.24
N GLN A 713 -41.85 28.88 -17.17
CA GLN A 713 -40.64 28.32 -16.54
C GLN A 713 -40.14 27.03 -17.22
N LYS A 714 -38.83 26.90 -17.40
CA LYS A 714 -38.20 25.61 -17.78
C LYS A 714 -37.99 24.73 -16.55
N ILE A 715 -38.95 23.83 -16.28
CA ILE A 715 -38.74 22.72 -15.34
C ILE A 715 -37.76 21.71 -15.97
N LYS A 716 -36.72 21.34 -15.22
CA LYS A 716 -35.68 20.40 -15.63
C LYS A 716 -36.24 18.97 -15.55
N LYS A 717 -36.40 18.27 -16.68
CA LYS A 717 -36.77 16.84 -16.68
C LYS A 717 -35.54 15.97 -16.45
N THR A 718 -35.53 15.27 -15.32
CA THR A 718 -34.64 14.13 -15.07
C THR A 718 -35.11 12.93 -15.90
N TYR A 719 -34.19 12.18 -16.48
CA TYR A 719 -34.44 10.84 -17.00
C TYR A 719 -33.97 9.82 -15.96
N ILE A 720 -34.69 8.70 -15.86
CA ILE A 720 -34.33 7.51 -15.07
C ILE A 720 -33.52 6.58 -15.97
#